data_AF-A0A2K1KZZ4-F1
#
_entry.id   AF-A0A2K1KZZ4-F1
#
_cell.length_a   1.000
_cell.length_b   1.000
_cell.length_c   1.000
_cell.angle_alpha   90.00
_cell.angle_beta   90.00
_cell.angle_gamma   90.00
#
_symmetry.space_group_name_H-M   'P 1'
#
loop_
_entity.id
_entity.type
_entity.pdbx_description
1 polymer ?
#
loop_
_entity_poly.entity_id
_entity_poly.type
_entity_poly.pdbx_seq_one_letter_code
_entity_poly.pdbx_strand_id
1 'polypeptide(L)'
;MAEVLQEQSLEPTPTAYFAATMSCLDRQAANTAVRNEAVTTALCTFLAMVLHKVPASVLRSKGDAALKLLVGLLTASSENASTVKAVLSCLEIVICGADTSNWHMVAPAFNYLLRFCTDQRPKVRKRAQLCMIGVLSSLQGKQALGTASEVVFNLFEQSLNTVSKSLSGNPSNTPTGAVEVLHMLGALKQLLPLLAVKFIGRILPHLAQLYELQQPIVTRNVLDTLQALCTNPTAEMPSAALGEILGRLGALLASGEKRSSVDEVTVVTRILQHGFEKLCKSDRSLCITKLPAVFHSLTGLLASEQEEVVFAAAESMRNLIGSCIDEAMIQHGVTQLQLHSEQQKRKGALSPIERICVSVESSLGYQYSTAWDMSLHVVAALFDKLGEASSILMASTVRTLGDLQNLPDEDMPCRKQLHNTLGSAVSAMGPQNFLAILPLEMDGEKLTDSRVWLLPILKQHIVGTHLRFFQESLLPLATRLRERARKCAADGKPVASKNAESCVQSIWALLPSLCNYPSDTAKGFGLIAKTLGDVLTKEPELRGLVCSSLKILVSQNRKARGDELGDKIGRKIAEEESSELSVAEQRARALYTPEVAAANLKAIAGYSRNFLPLLFNLFVAAPAEKRGDLQITIAAIASISDPQTVKSFFVAIMKKLLQATVEASTPASAPEPGAMQVDAPKPDESPTSRRCVFMDLALSLVGGLDDEALGMLFSTARPALQDTDAAVQKKAYKVLSSICQANMSFVAGKAEELLETLLSSLSNVHSSARRHRLICLHFLILYLLKSEYEKKNEAIATLISEIVLATKESNKKTRNAAYDLLIEIGYGMQNEETGGSQERLMQFFTMIVGCLAGSTPHMVSAAVVALARLLYEFSAELCHTVPDLLPSALLLLKSRNREIIKSVLGLVKVVIARLPAVELEQHLHSMVEGLILWSDDSKNHFKAKVRAIIERLVRRCGMDTVAKVMPQEHMKLLTNIRKTKEQNERKKKSNNVGEEEETKSQQSRASTARKSKWNHTDMFSDDDDDDEHGDMDGSTKASTMAKTSFFNKSEGTTKSRKLRKSNKRLPEDLMDVEGEPLDLLDTRKTREVLRGPKSQHKKNDSDDELEYTTDGKMIVDESGDKIRDKLKRKKQWEEDHPEAAASQAGRSSRRGGGEGSRSKAEIKPRKARKVNNESKSWAYTGDEYASKKSKAVGDVKKEGKLDPYAYWPLDPKILNRREAKRNAARKGMGSVMKSAKKMQGMSSKEALATKPSKSKKQKAHKG
;
A
#
# COMPACT_ATOMS: atom_id res chain seq x y z
N MET A 1 57.30 -15.29 -15.88
CA MET A 1 57.13 -13.98 -16.55
C MET A 1 57.87 -12.87 -15.83
N ALA A 2 57.66 -12.67 -14.52
CA ALA A 2 58.44 -11.69 -13.75
C ALA A 2 59.96 -11.96 -13.79
N GLU A 3 60.36 -13.23 -13.64
CA GLU A 3 61.75 -13.68 -13.79
C GLU A 3 62.30 -13.38 -15.20
N VAL A 4 61.52 -13.64 -16.26
CA VAL A 4 61.91 -13.34 -17.66
C VAL A 4 62.14 -11.84 -17.89
N LEU A 5 61.38 -10.96 -17.22
CA LEU A 5 61.61 -9.50 -17.31
C LEU A 5 62.83 -9.06 -16.50
N GLN A 6 63.10 -9.70 -15.36
CA GLN A 6 64.31 -9.47 -14.57
C GLN A 6 65.56 -9.92 -15.32
N GLU A 7 65.52 -11.06 -16.01
CA GLU A 7 66.61 -11.56 -16.87
C GLU A 7 66.91 -10.66 -18.07
N GLN A 8 65.89 -9.94 -18.57
CA GLN A 8 66.02 -9.01 -19.71
C GLN A 8 66.29 -7.55 -19.30
N SER A 9 66.43 -7.26 -18.00
CA SER A 9 66.64 -5.90 -17.48
C SER A 9 65.56 -4.89 -17.91
N LEU A 10 64.31 -5.35 -18.10
CA LEU A 10 63.19 -4.51 -18.55
C LEU A 10 62.31 -4.09 -17.36
N GLU A 11 61.87 -2.83 -17.33
CA GLU A 11 60.92 -2.37 -16.32
C GLU A 11 59.58 -3.15 -16.42
N PRO A 12 58.95 -3.51 -15.27
CA PRO A 12 57.73 -4.32 -15.23
C PRO A 12 56.48 -3.52 -15.65
N THR A 13 56.45 -3.10 -16.91
CA THR A 13 55.32 -2.39 -17.52
C THR A 13 54.35 -3.37 -18.20
N PRO A 14 53.05 -3.05 -18.32
CA PRO A 14 52.09 -3.88 -19.05
C PRO A 14 52.52 -4.19 -20.49
N THR A 15 53.20 -3.24 -21.15
CA THR A 15 53.77 -3.41 -22.49
C THR A 15 54.91 -4.42 -22.51
N ALA A 16 55.79 -4.42 -21.51
CA ALA A 16 56.87 -5.40 -21.37
C ALA A 16 56.32 -6.81 -21.11
N TYR A 17 55.32 -6.94 -20.24
CA TYR A 17 54.63 -8.22 -20.00
C TYR A 17 53.94 -8.75 -21.26
N PHE A 18 53.34 -7.88 -22.08
CA PHE A 18 52.74 -8.23 -23.37
C PHE A 18 53.79 -8.73 -24.37
N ALA A 19 54.91 -8.01 -24.55
CA ALA A 19 55.96 -8.42 -25.47
C ALA A 19 56.61 -9.75 -25.07
N ALA A 20 56.90 -9.93 -23.77
CA ALA A 20 57.47 -11.16 -23.25
C ALA A 20 56.52 -12.35 -23.43
N THR A 21 55.22 -12.18 -23.14
CA THR A 21 54.24 -13.27 -23.33
C THR A 21 54.06 -13.65 -24.79
N MET A 22 54.00 -12.67 -25.69
CA MET A 22 53.92 -12.92 -27.14
C MET A 22 55.13 -13.69 -27.65
N SER A 23 56.35 -13.34 -27.20
CA SER A 23 57.57 -14.08 -27.57
C SER A 23 57.56 -15.53 -27.04
N CYS A 24 57.11 -15.74 -25.80
CA CYS A 24 56.97 -17.08 -25.23
C CYS A 24 55.92 -17.92 -25.99
N LEU A 25 54.80 -17.32 -26.38
CA LEU A 25 53.76 -17.99 -27.17
C LEU A 25 54.25 -18.32 -28.59
N ASP A 26 55.08 -17.48 -29.20
CA ASP A 26 55.65 -17.70 -30.53
C ASP A 26 56.61 -18.90 -30.53
N ARG A 27 57.46 -19.01 -29.50
CA ARG A 27 58.32 -20.19 -29.29
C ARG A 27 57.53 -21.48 -29.10
N GLN A 28 56.40 -21.41 -28.38
CA GLN A 28 55.49 -22.56 -28.18
C GLN A 28 54.67 -22.89 -29.46
N ALA A 29 54.42 -21.90 -30.32
CA ALA A 29 53.76 -22.11 -31.61
C ALA A 29 54.70 -22.79 -32.61
N ALA A 30 55.97 -22.38 -32.66
CA ALA A 30 56.99 -22.89 -33.58
C ALA A 30 57.48 -24.32 -33.25
N ASN A 31 57.52 -24.71 -31.97
CA ASN A 31 57.94 -26.05 -31.55
C ASN A 31 56.74 -26.99 -31.32
N THR A 32 56.26 -27.64 -32.38
CA THR A 32 55.11 -28.56 -32.33
C THR A 32 55.37 -29.85 -31.54
N ALA A 33 56.62 -30.27 -31.36
CA ALA A 33 56.98 -31.52 -30.66
C ALA A 33 56.99 -31.43 -29.11
N VAL A 34 57.03 -30.23 -28.52
CA VAL A 34 57.13 -29.98 -27.06
C VAL A 34 56.10 -28.93 -26.62
N ARG A 35 54.90 -28.94 -27.22
CA ARG A 35 53.85 -28.01 -26.82
C ARG A 35 53.20 -28.48 -25.53
N ASN A 36 53.48 -27.79 -24.43
CA ASN A 36 52.76 -28.03 -23.19
C ASN A 36 51.47 -27.21 -23.19
N GLU A 37 50.33 -27.88 -23.38
CA GLU A 37 49.02 -27.23 -23.45
C GLU A 37 48.64 -26.49 -22.16
N ALA A 38 49.07 -26.99 -21.00
CA ALA A 38 48.81 -26.32 -19.72
C ALA A 38 49.57 -24.98 -19.64
N VAL A 39 50.82 -24.96 -20.11
CA VAL A 39 51.65 -23.75 -20.18
C VAL A 39 51.08 -22.77 -21.20
N THR A 40 50.67 -23.25 -22.37
CA THR A 40 50.05 -22.43 -23.42
C THR A 40 48.74 -21.80 -22.92
N THR A 41 47.92 -22.56 -22.19
CA THR A 41 46.69 -22.07 -21.57
C THR A 41 46.99 -21.00 -20.52
N ALA A 42 47.94 -21.26 -19.61
CA ALA A 42 48.34 -20.28 -18.60
C ALA A 42 48.84 -18.97 -19.22
N LEU A 43 49.70 -19.07 -20.25
CA LEU A 43 50.21 -17.91 -20.99
C LEU A 43 49.09 -17.13 -21.70
N CYS A 44 48.14 -17.81 -22.36
CA CYS A 44 46.99 -17.15 -22.98
C CYS A 44 46.05 -16.49 -21.96
N THR A 45 45.81 -17.12 -20.82
CA THR A 45 44.99 -16.52 -19.75
C THR A 45 45.66 -15.30 -19.13
N PHE A 46 46.98 -15.35 -18.93
CA PHE A 46 47.75 -14.21 -18.47
C PHE A 46 47.77 -13.09 -19.52
N LEU A 47 47.96 -13.42 -20.79
CA LEU A 47 47.90 -12.47 -21.90
C LEU A 47 46.55 -11.74 -21.96
N ALA A 48 45.43 -12.45 -21.78
CA ALA A 48 44.10 -11.83 -21.73
C ALA A 48 43.96 -10.80 -20.60
N MET A 49 44.56 -11.05 -19.42
CA MET A 49 44.55 -10.11 -18.30
C MET A 49 45.43 -8.88 -18.56
N VAL A 50 46.58 -9.07 -19.21
CA VAL A 50 47.54 -8.00 -19.50
C VAL A 50 47.05 -7.11 -20.63
N LEU A 51 46.42 -7.67 -21.67
CA LEU A 51 45.96 -6.97 -22.88
C LEU A 51 45.04 -5.77 -22.56
N HIS A 52 44.18 -5.86 -21.55
CA HIS A 52 43.32 -4.74 -21.12
C HIS A 52 44.08 -3.53 -20.56
N LYS A 53 45.34 -3.72 -20.15
CA LYS A 53 46.20 -2.67 -19.59
C LYS A 53 47.24 -2.14 -20.58
N VAL A 54 47.28 -2.66 -21.81
CA VAL A 54 48.23 -2.24 -22.85
C VAL A 54 47.69 -1.00 -23.58
N PRO A 55 48.51 0.05 -23.79
CA PRO A 55 48.09 1.22 -24.56
C PRO A 55 47.63 0.88 -25.98
N ALA A 56 46.56 1.52 -26.46
CA ALA A 56 46.00 1.28 -27.79
C ALA A 56 46.99 1.53 -28.94
N SER A 57 47.94 2.45 -28.77
CA SER A 57 49.02 2.71 -29.74
C SER A 57 49.93 1.50 -29.97
N VAL A 58 50.21 0.73 -28.92
CA VAL A 58 51.00 -0.50 -28.99
C VAL A 58 50.21 -1.63 -29.66
N LEU A 59 48.91 -1.75 -29.32
CA LEU A 59 48.02 -2.74 -29.95
C LEU A 59 47.87 -2.49 -31.45
N ARG A 60 47.86 -1.22 -31.90
CA ARG A 60 47.84 -0.90 -33.34
C ARG A 60 49.13 -1.28 -34.06
N SER A 61 50.30 -1.08 -33.45
CA SER A 61 51.59 -1.35 -34.11
C SER A 61 51.99 -2.83 -34.12
N LYS A 62 51.60 -3.59 -33.09
CA LYS A 62 51.92 -5.03 -32.95
C LYS A 62 50.72 -5.96 -33.12
N GLY A 63 49.53 -5.41 -33.42
CA GLY A 63 48.28 -6.15 -33.54
C GLY A 63 48.28 -7.21 -34.65
N ASP A 64 48.84 -6.93 -35.83
CA ASP A 64 48.86 -7.89 -36.95
C ASP A 64 49.65 -9.17 -36.61
N ALA A 65 50.86 -9.01 -36.07
CA ALA A 65 51.67 -10.13 -35.59
C ALA A 65 50.93 -10.92 -34.49
N ALA A 66 50.23 -10.21 -33.60
CA ALA A 66 49.44 -10.84 -32.56
C ALA A 66 48.23 -11.62 -33.09
N LEU A 67 47.49 -11.07 -34.05
CA LEU A 67 46.34 -11.76 -34.66
C LEU A 67 46.77 -13.02 -35.41
N LYS A 68 47.86 -12.96 -36.19
CA LYS A 68 48.40 -14.13 -36.92
C LYS A 68 48.80 -15.26 -35.96
N LEU A 69 49.51 -14.92 -34.90
CA LEU A 69 49.93 -15.87 -33.88
C LEU A 69 48.74 -16.48 -33.13
N LEU A 70 47.77 -15.65 -32.70
CA LEU A 70 46.58 -16.13 -31.99
C LEU A 70 45.70 -17.02 -32.87
N VAL A 71 45.53 -16.68 -34.16
CA VAL A 71 44.81 -17.52 -35.12
C VAL A 71 45.56 -18.85 -35.34
N GLY A 72 46.88 -18.82 -35.47
CA GLY A 72 47.72 -20.03 -35.57
C GLY A 72 47.53 -20.95 -34.37
N LEU A 73 47.56 -20.41 -33.15
CA LEU A 73 47.30 -21.16 -31.91
C LEU A 73 45.88 -21.72 -31.85
N LEU A 74 44.88 -20.99 -32.33
CA LEU A 74 43.49 -21.44 -32.40
C LEU A 74 43.33 -22.66 -33.33
N THR A 75 44.04 -22.67 -34.47
CA THR A 75 44.04 -23.81 -35.40
C THR A 75 44.80 -25.02 -34.85
N ALA A 76 45.87 -24.79 -34.10
CA ALA A 76 46.78 -25.83 -33.64
C ALA A 76 46.42 -26.44 -32.28
N SER A 77 45.50 -25.82 -31.50
CA SER A 77 45.03 -26.29 -30.19
C SER A 77 43.49 -26.40 -30.15
N SER A 78 42.87 -26.80 -31.26
CA SER A 78 41.41 -26.83 -31.44
C SER A 78 40.68 -27.78 -30.45
N GLU A 79 41.35 -28.81 -29.95
CA GLU A 79 40.78 -29.83 -29.05
C GLU A 79 40.62 -29.33 -27.60
N ASN A 80 41.54 -28.51 -27.10
CA ASN A 80 41.55 -28.06 -25.70
C ASN A 80 40.65 -26.83 -25.48
N ALA A 81 39.47 -27.04 -24.88
CA ALA A 81 38.47 -26.01 -24.66
C ALA A 81 38.95 -24.81 -23.80
N SER A 82 39.88 -25.04 -22.86
CA SER A 82 40.39 -23.98 -21.98
C SER A 82 41.33 -23.02 -22.72
N THR A 83 42.20 -23.57 -23.57
CA THR A 83 43.10 -22.80 -24.43
C THR A 83 42.30 -21.98 -25.44
N VAL A 84 41.34 -22.60 -26.13
CA VAL A 84 40.48 -21.90 -27.11
C VAL A 84 39.74 -20.72 -26.47
N LYS A 85 39.16 -20.89 -25.27
CA LYS A 85 38.50 -19.77 -24.57
C LYS A 85 39.44 -18.62 -24.24
N ALA A 86 40.66 -18.92 -23.82
CA ALA A 86 41.65 -17.90 -23.52
C ALA A 86 42.08 -17.15 -24.80
N VAL A 87 42.34 -17.88 -25.89
CA VAL A 87 42.70 -17.29 -27.20
C VAL A 87 41.56 -16.42 -27.75
N LEU A 88 40.30 -16.88 -27.69
CA LEU A 88 39.14 -16.08 -28.12
C LEU A 88 39.03 -14.75 -27.35
N SER A 89 39.37 -14.77 -26.05
CA SER A 89 39.41 -13.57 -25.21
C SER A 89 40.50 -12.60 -25.64
N CYS A 90 41.68 -13.12 -25.99
CA CYS A 90 42.77 -12.29 -26.52
C CYS A 90 42.40 -11.70 -27.88
N LEU A 91 41.77 -12.49 -28.76
CA LEU A 91 41.32 -12.03 -30.08
C LEU A 91 40.31 -10.88 -29.98
N GLU A 92 39.34 -10.96 -29.07
CA GLU A 92 38.40 -9.86 -28.80
C GLU A 92 39.14 -8.54 -28.53
N ILE A 93 40.07 -8.54 -27.56
CA ILE A 93 40.75 -7.32 -27.12
C ILE A 93 41.66 -6.76 -28.22
N VAL A 94 42.37 -7.63 -28.94
CA VAL A 94 43.26 -7.22 -30.04
C VAL A 94 42.46 -6.68 -31.24
N ILE A 95 41.33 -7.30 -31.59
CA ILE A 95 40.44 -6.82 -32.66
C ILE A 95 39.85 -5.45 -32.30
N CYS A 96 39.38 -5.26 -31.06
CA CYS A 96 38.84 -3.98 -30.59
C CYS A 96 39.91 -2.86 -30.59
N GLY A 97 41.18 -3.20 -30.34
CA GLY A 97 42.31 -2.26 -30.32
C GLY A 97 42.95 -2.00 -31.69
N ALA A 98 42.64 -2.81 -32.72
CA ALA A 98 43.22 -2.71 -34.06
C ALA A 98 42.66 -1.52 -34.85
N ASP A 99 43.41 -1.07 -35.87
CA ASP A 99 42.92 -0.06 -36.80
C ASP A 99 41.86 -0.65 -37.75
N THR A 100 40.62 -0.28 -37.51
CA THR A 100 39.44 -0.75 -38.25
C THR A 100 39.39 -0.25 -39.69
N SER A 101 40.25 0.71 -40.06
CA SER A 101 40.38 1.19 -41.44
C SER A 101 40.96 0.12 -42.36
N ASN A 102 41.79 -0.78 -41.81
CA ASN A 102 42.43 -1.88 -42.52
C ASN A 102 41.73 -3.22 -42.24
N TRP A 103 40.42 -3.31 -42.54
CA TRP A 103 39.59 -4.49 -42.26
C TRP A 103 40.16 -5.81 -42.80
N HIS A 104 40.85 -5.77 -43.95
CA HIS A 104 41.46 -6.95 -44.58
C HIS A 104 42.44 -7.72 -43.67
N MET A 105 43.14 -7.04 -42.75
CA MET A 105 44.05 -7.69 -41.78
C MET A 105 43.30 -8.30 -40.59
N VAL A 106 42.13 -7.74 -40.24
CA VAL A 106 41.31 -8.15 -39.10
C VAL A 106 40.30 -9.24 -39.47
N ALA A 107 39.86 -9.25 -40.73
CA ALA A 107 38.82 -10.14 -41.26
C ALA A 107 39.09 -11.64 -41.01
N PRO A 108 40.32 -12.19 -41.17
CA PRO A 108 40.56 -13.60 -40.88
C PRO A 108 40.30 -13.95 -39.41
N ALA A 109 40.80 -13.14 -38.48
CA ALA A 109 40.60 -13.33 -37.05
C ALA A 109 39.12 -13.21 -36.65
N PHE A 110 38.40 -12.25 -37.25
CA PHE A 110 36.95 -12.10 -37.08
C PHE A 110 36.18 -13.32 -37.60
N ASN A 111 36.53 -13.85 -38.79
CA ASN A 111 35.90 -15.03 -39.37
C ASN A 111 36.09 -16.28 -38.50
N TYR A 112 37.29 -16.47 -37.94
CA TYR A 112 37.54 -17.56 -36.99
C TYR A 112 36.67 -17.39 -35.73
N LEU A 113 36.63 -16.19 -35.15
CA LEU A 113 35.83 -15.91 -33.97
C LEU A 113 34.34 -16.21 -34.20
N LEU A 114 33.81 -15.78 -35.36
CA LEU A 114 32.44 -16.07 -35.77
C LEU A 114 32.18 -17.57 -35.97
N ARG A 115 33.12 -18.31 -36.56
CA ARG A 115 32.98 -19.77 -36.73
C ARG A 115 32.87 -20.51 -35.40
N PHE A 116 33.54 -20.04 -34.34
CA PHE A 116 33.40 -20.64 -33.00
C PHE A 116 32.04 -20.34 -32.34
N CYS A 117 31.20 -19.45 -32.91
CA CYS A 117 29.82 -19.28 -32.46
C CYS A 117 28.92 -20.48 -32.81
N THR A 118 29.35 -21.38 -33.71
CA THR A 118 28.64 -22.64 -34.03
C THR A 118 29.32 -23.89 -33.47
N ASP A 119 30.39 -23.75 -32.67
CA ASP A 119 31.13 -24.88 -32.07
C ASP A 119 30.20 -25.76 -31.21
N GLN A 120 30.40 -27.07 -31.27
CA GLN A 120 29.60 -28.06 -30.54
C GLN A 120 29.70 -27.86 -29.00
N ARG A 121 30.85 -27.39 -28.50
CA ARG A 121 31.13 -27.24 -27.07
C ARG A 121 30.46 -25.97 -26.51
N PRO A 122 29.54 -26.08 -25.55
CA PRO A 122 28.74 -24.93 -25.07
C PRO A 122 29.58 -23.85 -24.39
N LYS A 123 30.67 -24.20 -23.69
CA LYS A 123 31.54 -23.24 -22.99
C LYS A 123 32.37 -22.40 -23.95
N VAL A 124 32.80 -22.98 -25.08
CA VAL A 124 33.55 -22.29 -26.13
C VAL A 124 32.60 -21.39 -26.91
N ARG A 125 31.45 -21.93 -27.32
CA ARG A 125 30.41 -21.20 -28.04
C ARG A 125 29.92 -19.95 -27.30
N LYS A 126 29.57 -20.09 -26.01
CA LYS A 126 29.16 -18.93 -25.18
C LYS A 126 30.26 -17.87 -25.09
N ARG A 127 31.53 -18.27 -25.00
CA ARG A 127 32.64 -17.31 -24.96
C ARG A 127 32.82 -16.61 -26.31
N ALA A 128 32.77 -17.34 -27.42
CA ALA A 128 32.83 -16.78 -28.76
C ALA A 128 31.71 -15.76 -29.02
N GLN A 129 30.47 -16.09 -28.63
CA GLN A 129 29.33 -15.16 -28.74
C GLN A 129 29.55 -13.87 -27.92
N LEU A 130 30.04 -13.96 -26.68
CA LEU A 130 30.39 -12.78 -25.88
C LEU A 130 31.50 -11.94 -26.52
N CYS A 131 32.53 -12.59 -27.06
CA CYS A 131 33.62 -11.91 -27.75
C CYS A 131 33.11 -11.20 -29.03
N MET A 132 32.22 -11.83 -29.80
CA MET A 132 31.56 -11.20 -30.96
C MET A 132 30.75 -9.97 -30.56
N ILE A 133 30.02 -10.01 -29.44
CA ILE A 133 29.28 -8.86 -28.92
C ILE A 133 30.23 -7.70 -28.62
N GLY A 134 31.34 -7.96 -27.91
CA GLY A 134 32.34 -6.95 -27.60
C GLY A 134 32.92 -6.31 -28.87
N VAL A 135 33.26 -7.13 -29.86
CA VAL A 135 33.79 -6.68 -31.15
C VAL A 135 32.75 -5.84 -31.91
N LEU A 136 31.52 -6.33 -32.12
CA LEU A 136 30.49 -5.60 -32.85
C LEU A 136 30.11 -4.29 -32.15
N SER A 137 30.06 -4.28 -30.82
CA SER A 137 29.82 -3.06 -30.04
C SER A 137 30.93 -2.02 -30.28
N SER A 138 32.19 -2.44 -30.36
CA SER A 138 33.33 -1.55 -30.69
C SER A 138 33.33 -1.01 -32.13
N LEU A 139 32.56 -1.64 -33.01
CA LEU A 139 32.44 -1.28 -34.43
C LEU A 139 31.25 -0.35 -34.70
N GLN A 140 30.38 -0.10 -33.72
CA GLN A 140 29.27 0.85 -33.87
C GLN A 140 29.77 2.23 -34.28
N GLY A 141 29.19 2.80 -35.34
CA GLY A 141 29.58 4.10 -35.90
C GLY A 141 30.80 4.09 -36.83
N LYS A 142 31.42 2.93 -37.10
CA LYS A 142 32.58 2.80 -38.01
C LYS A 142 32.18 2.19 -39.36
N GLN A 143 32.90 2.55 -40.45
CA GLN A 143 32.64 1.99 -41.79
C GLN A 143 32.80 0.46 -41.85
N ALA A 144 33.71 -0.10 -41.05
CA ALA A 144 33.96 -1.53 -40.95
C ALA A 144 32.75 -2.36 -40.47
N LEU A 145 31.74 -1.74 -39.85
CA LEU A 145 30.53 -2.43 -39.40
C LEU A 145 29.75 -3.06 -40.57
N GLY A 146 29.73 -2.40 -41.73
CA GLY A 146 29.06 -2.91 -42.93
C GLY A 146 29.67 -4.24 -43.40
N THR A 147 30.99 -4.26 -43.56
CA THR A 147 31.75 -5.46 -43.95
C THR A 147 31.70 -6.56 -42.89
N ALA A 148 31.74 -6.22 -41.60
CA ALA A 148 31.58 -7.19 -40.52
C ALA A 148 30.19 -7.84 -40.53
N SER A 149 29.14 -7.03 -40.76
CA SER A 149 27.76 -7.50 -40.83
C SER A 149 27.50 -8.38 -42.05
N GLU A 150 28.16 -8.10 -43.17
CA GLU A 150 28.11 -8.93 -44.38
C GLU A 150 28.65 -10.34 -44.13
N VAL A 151 29.78 -10.45 -43.44
CA VAL A 151 30.37 -11.75 -43.08
C VAL A 151 29.40 -12.57 -42.21
N VAL A 152 28.76 -11.94 -41.22
CA VAL A 152 27.76 -12.60 -40.36
C VAL A 152 26.57 -13.09 -41.19
N PHE A 153 26.07 -12.25 -42.10
CA PHE A 153 24.98 -12.62 -43.01
C PHE A 153 25.36 -13.81 -43.92
N ASN A 154 26.53 -13.76 -44.56
CA ASN A 154 26.98 -14.80 -45.48
C ASN A 154 27.13 -16.15 -44.77
N LEU A 155 27.62 -16.17 -43.53
CA LEU A 155 27.70 -17.42 -42.76
C LEU A 155 26.30 -17.96 -42.42
N PHE A 156 25.37 -17.09 -42.02
CA PHE A 156 23.98 -17.47 -41.78
C PHE A 156 23.34 -18.07 -43.04
N GLU A 157 23.47 -17.41 -44.18
CA GLU A 157 22.96 -17.90 -45.47
C GLU A 157 23.61 -19.24 -45.88
N GLN A 158 24.92 -19.41 -45.68
CA GLN A 158 25.62 -20.66 -45.92
C GLN A 158 25.09 -21.81 -45.05
N SER A 159 24.85 -21.55 -43.76
CA SER A 159 24.25 -22.55 -42.85
C SER A 159 22.85 -22.96 -43.29
N LEU A 160 22.02 -22.02 -43.75
CA LEU A 160 20.69 -22.32 -44.29
C LEU A 160 20.77 -23.16 -45.58
N ASN A 161 21.66 -22.78 -46.50
CA ASN A 161 21.88 -23.52 -47.75
C ASN A 161 22.39 -24.95 -47.52
N THR A 162 23.22 -25.15 -46.49
CA THR A 162 23.72 -26.48 -46.11
C THR A 162 22.58 -27.39 -45.65
N VAL A 163 21.63 -26.85 -44.88
CA VAL A 163 20.40 -27.57 -44.49
C VAL A 163 19.53 -27.87 -45.71
N SER A 164 19.29 -26.89 -46.59
CA SER A 164 18.49 -27.09 -47.81
C SER A 164 19.07 -28.16 -48.74
N LYS A 165 20.41 -28.26 -48.86
CA LYS A 165 21.08 -29.28 -49.66
C LYS A 165 20.98 -30.67 -49.01
N SER A 166 21.12 -30.74 -47.68
CA SER A 166 20.99 -31.99 -46.91
C SER A 166 19.60 -32.63 -46.99
N LEU A 167 18.55 -31.82 -47.21
CA LEU A 167 17.18 -32.28 -47.44
C LEU A 167 16.94 -32.85 -48.85
N SER A 168 17.83 -32.58 -49.82
CA SER A 168 17.72 -33.05 -51.22
C SER A 168 18.60 -34.26 -51.57
N GLY A 169 19.49 -34.67 -50.66
CA GLY A 169 20.44 -35.77 -50.85
C GLY A 169 20.22 -36.92 -49.86
N ASN A 170 20.64 -38.14 -50.24
CA ASN A 170 20.41 -39.40 -49.52
C ASN A 170 20.57 -39.32 -47.98
N PRO A 171 19.72 -40.03 -47.21
CA PRO A 171 19.52 -39.85 -45.76
C PRO A 171 20.62 -40.44 -44.85
N SER A 172 21.81 -40.75 -45.37
CA SER A 172 22.84 -41.50 -44.64
C SER A 172 23.83 -40.66 -43.83
N ASN A 173 23.75 -39.33 -43.86
CA ASN A 173 24.57 -38.45 -43.03
C ASN A 173 23.71 -37.66 -42.04
N THR A 174 24.11 -37.70 -40.77
CA THR A 174 23.47 -37.13 -39.58
C THR A 174 23.17 -35.61 -39.67
N PRO A 175 22.27 -35.07 -38.82
CA PRO A 175 21.69 -33.73 -38.92
C PRO A 175 22.63 -32.59 -38.45
N THR A 176 23.91 -32.63 -38.82
CA THR A 176 24.93 -31.64 -38.39
C THR A 176 24.56 -30.22 -38.82
N GLY A 177 24.01 -30.05 -40.04
CA GLY A 177 23.61 -28.74 -40.55
C GLY A 177 22.45 -28.11 -39.77
N ALA A 178 21.49 -28.91 -39.28
CA ALA A 178 20.35 -28.39 -38.51
C ALA A 178 20.80 -27.86 -37.13
N VAL A 179 21.77 -28.55 -36.50
CA VAL A 179 22.38 -28.10 -35.23
C VAL A 179 23.17 -26.81 -35.43
N GLU A 180 23.89 -26.68 -36.54
CA GLU A 180 24.61 -25.44 -36.89
C GLU A 180 23.67 -24.25 -37.07
N VAL A 181 22.53 -24.43 -37.75
CA VAL A 181 21.50 -23.38 -37.89
C VAL A 181 20.93 -22.99 -36.53
N LEU A 182 20.65 -23.96 -35.64
CA LEU A 182 20.18 -23.66 -34.28
C LEU A 182 21.23 -22.90 -33.46
N HIS A 183 22.51 -23.25 -33.56
CA HIS A 183 23.59 -22.51 -32.92
C HIS A 183 23.74 -21.09 -33.49
N MET A 184 23.59 -20.92 -34.81
CA MET A 184 23.58 -19.61 -35.46
C MET A 184 22.39 -18.76 -35.03
N LEU A 185 21.18 -19.31 -34.97
CA LEU A 185 20.01 -18.59 -34.44
C LEU A 185 20.22 -18.19 -32.97
N GLY A 186 20.78 -19.09 -32.16
CA GLY A 186 21.16 -18.79 -30.78
C GLY A 186 22.20 -17.66 -30.66
N ALA A 187 23.13 -17.54 -31.62
CA ALA A 187 24.07 -16.43 -31.69
C ALA A 187 23.37 -15.13 -32.17
N LEU A 188 22.54 -15.22 -33.21
CA LEU A 188 21.81 -14.09 -33.77
C LEU A 188 20.92 -13.40 -32.74
N LYS A 189 20.38 -14.13 -31.75
CA LYS A 189 19.67 -13.55 -30.59
C LYS A 189 20.41 -12.37 -29.96
N GLN A 190 21.74 -12.41 -29.88
CA GLN A 190 22.56 -11.35 -29.28
C GLN A 190 23.29 -10.49 -30.31
N LEU A 191 23.59 -11.04 -31.49
CA LEU A 191 24.36 -10.34 -32.52
C LEU A 191 23.50 -9.46 -33.42
N LEU A 192 22.27 -9.89 -33.74
CA LEU A 192 21.39 -9.20 -34.69
C LEU A 192 21.13 -7.72 -34.34
N PRO A 193 20.90 -7.32 -33.07
CA PRO A 193 20.73 -5.92 -32.69
C PRO A 193 21.97 -5.03 -32.91
N LEU A 194 23.15 -5.63 -33.10
CA LEU A 194 24.42 -4.92 -33.26
C LEU A 194 24.88 -4.82 -34.72
N LEU A 195 24.14 -5.41 -35.66
CA LEU A 195 24.47 -5.39 -37.09
C LEU A 195 24.04 -4.10 -37.77
N ALA A 196 24.59 -3.82 -38.95
CA ALA A 196 24.14 -2.71 -39.78
C ALA A 196 22.70 -2.96 -40.32
N VAL A 197 21.88 -1.90 -40.31
CA VAL A 197 20.45 -1.91 -40.69
C VAL A 197 20.17 -2.63 -42.01
N LYS A 198 21.05 -2.45 -43.02
CA LYS A 198 20.96 -3.10 -44.34
C LYS A 198 20.92 -4.62 -44.24
N PHE A 199 21.76 -5.22 -43.39
CA PHE A 199 21.86 -6.67 -43.24
C PHE A 199 20.77 -7.22 -42.33
N ILE A 200 20.34 -6.45 -41.32
CA ILE A 200 19.15 -6.81 -40.53
C ILE A 200 17.93 -6.96 -41.46
N GLY A 201 17.72 -6.02 -42.38
CA GLY A 201 16.66 -6.10 -43.38
C GLY A 201 16.73 -7.32 -44.32
N ARG A 202 17.92 -7.90 -44.54
CA ARG A 202 18.10 -9.13 -45.33
C ARG A 202 17.87 -10.41 -44.52
N ILE A 203 18.24 -10.41 -43.24
CA ILE A 203 18.07 -11.57 -42.33
C ILE A 203 16.59 -11.76 -41.97
N LEU A 204 15.87 -10.67 -41.76
CA LEU A 204 14.48 -10.64 -41.33
C LEU A 204 13.52 -11.52 -42.18
N PRO A 205 13.50 -11.43 -43.52
CA PRO A 205 12.67 -12.30 -44.37
C PRO A 205 12.98 -13.80 -44.21
N HIS A 206 14.25 -14.16 -44.00
CA HIS A 206 14.66 -15.54 -43.79
C HIS A 206 14.16 -16.07 -42.44
N LEU A 207 14.17 -15.23 -41.40
CA LEU A 207 13.55 -15.58 -40.10
C LEU A 207 12.05 -15.79 -40.22
N ALA A 208 11.36 -14.99 -41.03
CA ALA A 208 9.93 -15.17 -41.29
C ALA A 208 9.64 -16.50 -42.02
N GLN A 209 10.44 -16.86 -43.02
CA GLN A 209 10.35 -18.16 -43.70
C GLN A 209 10.59 -19.33 -42.73
N LEU A 210 11.59 -19.22 -41.84
CA LEU A 210 11.86 -20.23 -40.82
C LEU A 210 10.72 -20.38 -39.81
N TYR A 211 10.01 -19.29 -39.50
CA TYR A 211 8.83 -19.31 -38.64
C TYR A 211 7.65 -20.03 -39.32
N GLU A 212 7.46 -19.83 -40.62
CA GLU A 212 6.42 -20.49 -41.43
C GLU A 212 6.57 -22.03 -41.46
N LEU A 213 7.76 -22.58 -41.17
CA LEU A 213 8.00 -24.02 -41.07
C LEU A 213 7.34 -24.68 -39.84
N GLN A 214 6.91 -23.90 -38.85
CA GLN A 214 6.24 -24.35 -37.61
C GLN A 214 6.97 -25.48 -36.83
N GLN A 215 8.30 -25.53 -36.88
CA GLN A 215 9.10 -26.48 -36.11
C GLN A 215 9.41 -25.93 -34.71
N PRO A 216 8.99 -26.56 -33.60
CA PRO A 216 8.94 -25.93 -32.27
C PRO A 216 10.29 -25.39 -31.78
N ILE A 217 11.38 -26.12 -32.00
CA ILE A 217 12.73 -25.70 -31.58
C ILE A 217 13.23 -24.51 -32.41
N VAL A 218 12.92 -24.49 -33.71
CA VAL A 218 13.31 -23.39 -34.61
C VAL A 218 12.46 -22.17 -34.33
N THR A 219 11.14 -22.34 -34.23
CA THR A 219 10.15 -21.31 -33.87
C THR A 219 10.56 -20.58 -32.60
N ARG A 220 10.90 -21.30 -31.52
CA ARG A 220 11.34 -20.68 -30.26
C ARG A 220 12.59 -19.82 -30.42
N ASN A 221 13.61 -20.31 -31.14
CA ASN A 221 14.84 -19.55 -31.36
C ASN A 221 14.64 -18.33 -32.27
N VAL A 222 13.76 -18.44 -33.28
CA VAL A 222 13.38 -17.33 -34.14
C VAL A 222 12.64 -16.26 -33.34
N LEU A 223 11.64 -16.66 -32.53
CA LEU A 223 10.89 -15.75 -31.68
C LEU A 223 11.78 -15.06 -30.64
N ASP A 224 12.67 -15.80 -29.96
CA ASP A 224 13.66 -15.23 -29.03
C ASP A 224 14.57 -14.18 -29.71
N THR A 225 14.94 -14.43 -30.97
CA THR A 225 15.78 -13.52 -31.76
C THR A 225 15.02 -12.25 -32.14
N LEU A 226 13.77 -12.39 -32.60
CA LEU A 226 12.90 -11.26 -32.92
C LEU A 226 12.55 -10.44 -31.68
N GLN A 227 12.31 -11.09 -30.55
CA GLN A 227 12.04 -10.40 -29.28
C GLN A 227 13.26 -9.60 -28.82
N ALA A 228 14.45 -10.20 -28.82
CA ALA A 228 15.69 -9.49 -28.46
C ALA A 228 15.93 -8.26 -29.36
N LEU A 229 15.59 -8.37 -30.64
CA LEU A 229 15.66 -7.26 -31.58
C LEU A 229 14.65 -6.15 -31.29
N CYS A 230 13.41 -6.50 -30.95
CA CYS A 230 12.35 -5.53 -30.66
C CYS A 230 12.53 -4.84 -29.30
N THR A 231 13.07 -5.53 -28.30
CA THR A 231 13.30 -4.96 -26.95
C THR A 231 14.53 -4.07 -26.87
N ASN A 232 15.54 -4.26 -27.72
CA ASN A 232 16.79 -3.49 -27.63
C ASN A 232 16.61 -2.03 -28.13
N PRO A 233 16.76 -0.99 -27.29
CA PRO A 233 16.47 0.39 -27.68
C PRO A 233 17.44 0.97 -28.74
N THR A 234 18.65 0.43 -28.88
CA THR A 234 19.69 0.99 -29.77
C THR A 234 19.69 0.40 -31.19
N ALA A 235 18.90 -0.64 -31.44
CA ALA A 235 18.85 -1.30 -32.75
C ALA A 235 17.91 -0.57 -33.72
N GLU A 236 18.50 0.06 -34.74
CA GLU A 236 17.79 0.66 -35.88
C GLU A 236 17.34 -0.40 -36.88
N MET A 237 16.11 -0.26 -37.39
CA MET A 237 15.44 -1.27 -38.21
C MET A 237 14.88 -0.65 -39.49
N PRO A 238 14.93 -1.34 -40.64
CA PRO A 238 14.19 -0.91 -41.82
C PRO A 238 12.68 -1.05 -41.58
N SER A 239 11.94 0.07 -41.61
CA SER A 239 10.52 0.16 -41.25
C SER A 239 9.62 -0.76 -42.09
N ALA A 240 9.88 -0.87 -43.39
CA ALA A 240 9.10 -1.71 -44.30
C ALA A 240 9.18 -3.21 -43.96
N ALA A 241 10.40 -3.71 -43.70
CA ALA A 241 10.61 -5.13 -43.34
C ALA A 241 10.04 -5.46 -41.96
N LEU A 242 10.15 -4.52 -41.00
CA LEU A 242 9.53 -4.67 -39.68
C LEU A 242 8.00 -4.72 -39.78
N GLY A 243 7.39 -3.81 -40.53
CA GLY A 243 5.93 -3.78 -40.73
C GLY A 243 5.38 -5.03 -41.40
N GLU A 244 6.11 -5.62 -42.37
CA GLU A 244 5.72 -6.87 -43.01
C GLU A 244 5.75 -8.05 -42.04
N ILE A 245 6.83 -8.20 -41.25
CA ILE A 245 6.97 -9.30 -40.29
C ILE A 245 5.92 -9.20 -39.19
N LEU A 246 5.71 -8.02 -38.63
CA LEU A 246 4.68 -7.81 -37.61
C LEU A 246 3.28 -8.12 -38.18
N GLY A 247 3.03 -7.77 -39.44
CA GLY A 247 1.81 -8.12 -40.15
C GLY A 247 1.62 -9.64 -40.31
N ARG A 248 2.68 -10.36 -40.72
CA ARG A 248 2.67 -11.83 -40.86
C ARG A 248 2.44 -12.53 -39.53
N LEU A 249 3.15 -12.12 -38.48
CA LEU A 249 2.96 -12.65 -37.13
C LEU A 249 1.54 -12.41 -36.60
N GLY A 250 0.99 -11.21 -36.84
CA GLY A 250 -0.40 -10.89 -36.47
C GLY A 250 -1.45 -11.70 -37.23
N ALA A 251 -1.21 -11.99 -38.52
CA ALA A 251 -2.09 -12.82 -39.33
C ALA A 251 -2.06 -14.30 -38.90
N LEU A 252 -0.88 -14.83 -38.56
CA LEU A 252 -0.70 -16.19 -38.07
C LEU A 252 -1.32 -16.40 -36.69
N LEU A 253 -1.34 -15.37 -35.83
CA LEU A 253 -2.11 -15.42 -34.58
C LEU A 253 -3.62 -15.44 -34.83
N ALA A 254 -4.10 -14.71 -35.84
CA ALA A 254 -5.53 -14.64 -36.15
C ALA A 254 -6.08 -15.90 -36.82
N SER A 255 -5.24 -16.69 -37.52
CA SER A 255 -5.67 -17.92 -38.20
C SER A 255 -5.97 -19.09 -37.25
N GLY A 256 -5.62 -18.98 -35.96
CA GLY A 256 -6.07 -19.90 -34.91
C GLY A 256 -5.62 -21.36 -35.10
N GLU A 257 -4.52 -21.60 -35.82
CA GLU A 257 -4.00 -22.95 -36.00
C GLU A 257 -3.60 -23.53 -34.64
N LYS A 258 -4.24 -24.65 -34.27
CA LYS A 258 -4.25 -25.32 -32.94
C LYS A 258 -2.88 -25.82 -32.42
N ARG A 259 -1.76 -25.34 -32.93
CA ARG A 259 -0.41 -25.87 -32.65
C ARG A 259 0.52 -24.91 -31.91
N SER A 260 0.14 -23.66 -31.67
CA SER A 260 1.00 -22.72 -30.92
C SER A 260 0.90 -22.96 -29.42
N SER A 261 2.04 -23.15 -28.75
CA SER A 261 2.10 -23.26 -27.29
C SER A 261 1.76 -21.92 -26.61
N VAL A 262 1.34 -21.95 -25.34
CA VAL A 262 1.05 -20.73 -24.54
C VAL A 262 2.26 -19.78 -24.52
N ASP A 263 3.47 -20.34 -24.33
CA ASP A 263 4.74 -19.61 -24.38
C ASP A 263 4.95 -18.89 -25.73
N GLU A 264 4.63 -19.54 -26.86
CA GLU A 264 4.80 -18.93 -28.18
C GLU A 264 3.84 -17.75 -28.38
N VAL A 265 2.57 -17.90 -28.02
CA VAL A 265 1.56 -16.83 -28.16
C VAL A 265 1.93 -15.62 -27.27
N THR A 266 2.40 -15.85 -26.05
CA THR A 266 2.83 -14.77 -25.14
C THR A 266 4.10 -14.06 -25.65
N VAL A 267 5.03 -14.78 -26.29
CA VAL A 267 6.21 -14.15 -26.89
C VAL A 267 5.83 -13.35 -28.15
N VAL A 268 4.96 -13.88 -29.01
CA VAL A 268 4.52 -13.15 -30.22
C VAL A 268 3.75 -11.88 -29.86
N THR A 269 2.87 -11.92 -28.86
CA THR A 269 2.15 -10.73 -28.38
C THR A 269 3.12 -9.65 -27.86
N ARG A 270 4.16 -10.03 -27.11
CA ARG A 270 5.23 -9.10 -26.69
C ARG A 270 6.04 -8.56 -27.87
N ILE A 271 6.32 -9.37 -28.89
CA ILE A 271 7.00 -8.91 -30.12
C ILE A 271 6.14 -7.88 -30.84
N LEU A 272 4.83 -8.13 -30.97
CA LEU A 272 3.89 -7.16 -31.54
C LEU A 272 3.90 -5.85 -30.75
N GLN A 273 3.85 -5.91 -29.43
CA GLN A 273 3.92 -4.72 -28.58
C GLN A 273 5.19 -3.88 -28.86
N HIS A 274 6.37 -4.44 -28.60
CA HIS A 274 7.64 -3.70 -28.71
C HIS A 274 7.97 -3.34 -30.18
N GLY A 275 7.56 -4.20 -31.11
CA GLY A 275 7.75 -3.99 -32.55
C GLY A 275 6.96 -2.79 -33.07
N PHE A 276 5.68 -2.67 -32.69
CA PHE A 276 4.87 -1.51 -33.07
C PHE A 276 5.28 -0.23 -32.35
N GLU A 277 5.74 -0.31 -31.10
CA GLU A 277 6.33 0.84 -30.40
C GLU A 277 7.56 1.40 -31.13
N LYS A 278 8.42 0.53 -31.66
CA LYS A 278 9.55 0.93 -32.52
C LYS A 278 9.10 1.44 -33.88
N LEU A 279 8.15 0.74 -34.53
CA LEU A 279 7.64 1.15 -35.84
C LEU A 279 6.99 2.54 -35.76
N CYS A 280 6.28 2.85 -34.68
CA CYS A 280 5.70 4.16 -34.45
C CYS A 280 6.77 5.28 -34.40
N LYS A 281 7.94 4.99 -33.81
CA LYS A 281 9.07 5.94 -33.74
C LYS A 281 9.78 6.10 -35.09
N SER A 282 9.87 5.04 -35.90
CA SER A 282 10.60 5.04 -37.17
C SER A 282 9.74 5.47 -38.38
N ASP A 283 8.55 4.90 -38.56
CA ASP A 283 7.62 5.20 -39.65
C ASP A 283 6.16 5.11 -39.17
N ARG A 284 5.63 6.29 -38.85
CA ARG A 284 4.30 6.47 -38.28
C ARG A 284 3.18 6.16 -39.27
N SER A 285 3.37 6.44 -40.56
CA SER A 285 2.34 6.25 -41.58
C SER A 285 2.01 4.76 -41.79
N LEU A 286 3.06 3.94 -41.82
CA LEU A 286 2.95 2.50 -41.93
C LEU A 286 2.35 1.88 -40.65
N CYS A 287 2.76 2.38 -39.49
CA CYS A 287 2.20 1.98 -38.20
C CYS A 287 0.68 2.19 -38.14
N ILE A 288 0.19 3.40 -38.43
CA ILE A 288 -1.24 3.76 -38.38
C ILE A 288 -2.06 2.86 -39.31
N THR A 289 -1.53 2.50 -40.48
CA THR A 289 -2.23 1.66 -41.46
C THR A 289 -2.37 0.21 -41.00
N LYS A 290 -1.37 -0.33 -40.30
CA LYS A 290 -1.31 -1.75 -39.88
C LYS A 290 -1.85 -2.00 -38.48
N LEU A 291 -1.84 -0.99 -37.61
CA LEU A 291 -2.25 -1.10 -36.19
C LEU A 291 -3.66 -1.69 -35.99
N PRO A 292 -4.71 -1.33 -36.76
CA PRO A 292 -6.06 -1.87 -36.53
C PRO A 292 -6.15 -3.39 -36.74
N ALA A 293 -5.36 -3.95 -37.66
CA ALA A 293 -5.32 -5.39 -37.90
C ALA A 293 -4.77 -6.15 -36.68
N VAL A 294 -3.77 -5.57 -36.00
CA VAL A 294 -3.17 -6.14 -34.80
C VAL A 294 -4.14 -6.10 -33.63
N PHE A 295 -4.85 -4.99 -33.44
CA PHE A 295 -5.90 -4.90 -32.42
C PHE A 295 -6.97 -5.97 -32.64
N HIS A 296 -7.37 -6.22 -33.89
CA HIS A 296 -8.31 -7.30 -34.21
C HIS A 296 -7.74 -8.69 -33.83
N SER A 297 -6.47 -8.99 -34.16
CA SER A 297 -5.82 -10.24 -33.76
C SER A 297 -5.73 -10.39 -32.24
N LEU A 298 -5.35 -9.33 -31.51
CA LEU A 298 -5.24 -9.35 -30.04
C LEU A 298 -6.60 -9.51 -29.36
N THR A 299 -7.66 -8.87 -29.89
CA THR A 299 -9.03 -9.07 -29.40
C THR A 299 -9.48 -10.53 -29.56
N GLY A 300 -9.09 -11.21 -30.64
CA GLY A 300 -9.33 -12.64 -30.82
C GLY A 300 -8.73 -13.50 -29.69
N LEU A 301 -7.55 -13.14 -29.19
CA LEU A 301 -6.86 -13.87 -28.11
C LEU A 301 -7.54 -13.72 -26.74
N LEU A 302 -8.39 -12.71 -26.55
CA LEU A 302 -9.14 -12.53 -25.31
C LEU A 302 -10.22 -13.61 -25.10
N ALA A 303 -10.61 -14.34 -26.14
CA ALA A 303 -11.53 -15.49 -26.04
C ALA A 303 -10.83 -16.79 -25.60
N SER A 304 -9.53 -16.75 -25.33
CA SER A 304 -8.75 -17.91 -24.89
C SER A 304 -9.17 -18.36 -23.48
N GLU A 305 -9.13 -19.68 -23.24
CA GLU A 305 -9.34 -20.26 -21.91
C GLU A 305 -8.14 -20.04 -20.97
N GLN A 306 -6.97 -19.69 -21.51
CA GLN A 306 -5.72 -19.56 -20.76
C GLN A 306 -5.52 -18.14 -20.24
N GLU A 307 -5.47 -17.97 -18.91
CA GLU A 307 -5.32 -16.65 -18.24
C GLU A 307 -4.06 -15.89 -18.69
N GLU A 308 -2.93 -16.59 -18.91
CA GLU A 308 -1.66 -15.97 -19.31
C GLU A 308 -1.73 -15.31 -20.70
N VAL A 309 -2.47 -15.93 -21.64
CA VAL A 309 -2.66 -15.40 -23.00
C VAL A 309 -3.56 -14.17 -22.97
N VAL A 310 -4.64 -14.23 -22.20
CA VAL A 310 -5.57 -13.10 -22.02
C VAL A 310 -4.83 -11.92 -21.39
N PHE A 311 -4.03 -12.16 -20.35
CA PHE A 311 -3.23 -11.13 -19.71
C PHE A 311 -2.22 -10.49 -20.67
N ALA A 312 -1.43 -11.30 -21.40
CA ALA A 312 -0.45 -10.79 -22.35
C ALA A 312 -1.08 -9.98 -23.49
N ALA A 313 -2.25 -10.41 -24.00
CA ALA A 313 -2.99 -9.69 -25.03
C ALA A 313 -3.51 -8.34 -24.50
N ALA A 314 -4.17 -8.32 -23.34
CA ALA A 314 -4.71 -7.11 -22.74
C ALA A 314 -3.61 -6.09 -22.36
N GLU A 315 -2.50 -6.56 -21.77
CA GLU A 315 -1.35 -5.70 -21.46
C GLU A 315 -0.72 -5.10 -22.72
N SER A 316 -0.54 -5.91 -23.77
CA SER A 316 -0.05 -5.45 -25.06
C SER A 316 -0.96 -4.38 -25.67
N MET A 317 -2.29 -4.58 -25.65
CA MET A 317 -3.25 -3.59 -26.12
C MET A 317 -3.15 -2.26 -25.35
N ARG A 318 -3.04 -2.30 -24.01
CA ARG A 318 -2.87 -1.11 -23.17
C ARG A 318 -1.59 -0.34 -23.51
N ASN A 319 -0.48 -1.05 -23.66
CA ASN A 319 0.81 -0.42 -23.99
C ASN A 319 0.80 0.18 -25.41
N LEU A 320 0.16 -0.50 -26.38
CA LEU A 320 -0.03 0.03 -27.72
C LEU A 320 -0.92 1.28 -27.75
N ILE A 321 -1.98 1.33 -26.94
CA ILE A 321 -2.82 2.53 -26.78
C ILE A 321 -1.97 3.69 -26.24
N GLY A 322 -1.13 3.45 -25.23
CA GLY A 322 -0.25 4.45 -24.63
C GLY A 322 0.78 5.01 -25.61
N SER A 323 1.43 4.13 -26.38
CA SER A 323 2.61 4.44 -27.17
C SER A 323 2.34 4.76 -28.65
N CYS A 324 1.30 4.18 -29.26
CA CYS A 324 1.06 4.27 -30.71
C CYS A 324 -0.10 5.20 -31.10
N ILE A 325 -0.99 5.55 -30.17
CA ILE A 325 -2.06 6.52 -30.41
C ILE A 325 -1.55 7.91 -30.01
N ASP A 326 -1.82 8.91 -30.83
CA ASP A 326 -1.38 10.29 -30.64
C ASP A 326 -2.50 11.28 -30.97
N GLU A 327 -2.31 12.54 -30.61
CA GLU A 327 -3.34 13.57 -30.78
C GLU A 327 -3.70 13.82 -32.26
N ALA A 328 -2.76 13.68 -33.19
CA ALA A 328 -3.04 13.91 -34.62
C ALA A 328 -3.92 12.80 -35.22
N MET A 329 -3.69 11.54 -34.84
CA MET A 329 -4.53 10.41 -35.23
C MET A 329 -5.95 10.57 -34.66
N ILE A 330 -6.06 11.06 -33.42
CA ILE A 330 -7.35 11.34 -32.79
C ILE A 330 -8.09 12.47 -33.53
N GLN A 331 -7.43 13.59 -33.79
CA GLN A 331 -8.01 14.73 -34.51
C GLN A 331 -8.46 14.36 -35.93
N HIS A 332 -7.66 13.56 -36.65
CA HIS A 332 -8.03 13.08 -37.98
C HIS A 332 -9.30 12.20 -37.93
N GLY A 333 -9.42 11.31 -36.95
CA GLY A 333 -10.62 10.49 -36.76
C GLY A 333 -11.87 11.33 -36.42
N VAL A 334 -11.72 12.32 -35.52
CA VAL A 334 -12.82 13.22 -35.15
C VAL A 334 -13.28 14.06 -36.35
N THR A 335 -12.35 14.63 -37.11
CA THR A 335 -12.66 15.47 -38.28
C THR A 335 -13.38 14.67 -39.36
N GLN A 336 -12.92 13.45 -39.65
CA GLN A 336 -13.61 12.54 -40.59
C GLN A 336 -15.06 12.27 -40.13
N LEU A 337 -15.27 11.94 -38.86
CA LEU A 337 -16.63 11.67 -38.34
C LEU A 337 -17.54 12.90 -38.35
N GLN A 338 -17.01 14.09 -38.06
CA GLN A 338 -17.79 15.33 -38.09
C GLN A 338 -18.19 15.70 -39.53
N LEU A 339 -17.30 15.54 -40.50
CA LEU A 339 -17.61 15.77 -41.93
C LEU A 339 -18.66 14.76 -42.46
N HIS A 340 -18.59 13.50 -42.02
CA HIS A 340 -19.53 12.45 -42.45
C HIS A 340 -20.88 12.49 -41.70
N SER A 341 -21.03 13.28 -40.63
CA SER A 341 -22.32 13.50 -39.96
C SER A 341 -23.29 14.36 -40.79
N GLU A 342 -22.77 15.16 -41.73
CA GLU A 342 -23.57 16.10 -42.55
C GLU A 342 -23.99 15.53 -43.91
N GLN A 343 -23.41 14.42 -44.38
CA GLN A 343 -23.68 13.83 -45.70
C GLN A 343 -24.01 12.32 -45.61
N GLN A 344 -25.17 11.94 -46.14
CA GLN A 344 -25.80 10.62 -46.05
C GLN A 344 -24.94 9.42 -46.53
N LYS A 345 -25.12 8.29 -45.82
CA LYS A 345 -24.72 6.89 -46.14
C LYS A 345 -23.21 6.57 -46.09
N ARG A 346 -22.79 5.92 -44.99
CA ARG A 346 -21.51 5.22 -44.82
C ARG A 346 -21.17 4.32 -46.03
N LYS A 347 -20.38 4.84 -46.98
CA LYS A 347 -19.67 4.06 -48.00
C LYS A 347 -18.15 4.30 -47.99
N GLY A 348 -17.64 5.11 -47.05
CA GLY A 348 -16.20 5.30 -46.81
C GLY A 348 -15.63 4.26 -45.83
N ALA A 349 -14.38 3.87 -46.03
CA ALA A 349 -13.64 3.01 -45.10
C ALA A 349 -13.49 3.70 -43.74
N LEU A 350 -13.79 2.98 -42.64
CA LEU A 350 -13.60 3.49 -41.28
C LEU A 350 -12.18 3.99 -41.08
N SER A 351 -12.01 5.10 -40.36
CA SER A 351 -10.69 5.59 -40.01
C SER A 351 -9.93 4.56 -39.15
N PRO A 352 -8.58 4.54 -39.20
CA PRO A 352 -7.81 3.58 -38.40
C PRO A 352 -8.14 3.61 -36.90
N ILE A 353 -8.42 4.79 -36.34
CA ILE A 353 -8.80 4.95 -34.93
C ILE A 353 -10.22 4.41 -34.66
N GLU A 354 -11.19 4.65 -35.55
CA GLU A 354 -12.53 4.05 -35.43
C GLU A 354 -12.46 2.52 -35.44
N ARG A 355 -11.62 1.93 -36.31
CA ARG A 355 -11.43 0.48 -36.34
C ARG A 355 -10.85 -0.06 -35.04
N ILE A 356 -9.95 0.69 -34.38
CA ILE A 356 -9.42 0.33 -33.06
C ILE A 356 -10.54 0.41 -32.01
N CYS A 357 -11.33 1.49 -31.99
CA CYS A 357 -12.47 1.64 -31.08
C CYS A 357 -13.48 0.50 -31.25
N VAL A 358 -13.81 0.11 -32.49
CA VAL A 358 -14.73 -1.01 -32.77
C VAL A 358 -14.14 -2.35 -32.31
N SER A 359 -12.85 -2.61 -32.53
CA SER A 359 -12.19 -3.82 -32.04
C SER A 359 -12.21 -3.90 -30.50
N VAL A 360 -11.95 -2.79 -29.81
CA VAL A 360 -12.01 -2.71 -28.34
C VAL A 360 -13.44 -2.80 -27.82
N GLU A 361 -14.44 -2.25 -28.52
CA GLU A 361 -15.84 -2.43 -28.16
C GLU A 361 -16.27 -3.90 -28.32
N SER A 362 -15.80 -4.58 -29.36
CA SER A 362 -16.14 -5.99 -29.58
C SER A 362 -15.65 -6.92 -28.47
N SER A 363 -14.58 -6.55 -27.74
CA SER A 363 -14.11 -7.33 -26.58
C SER A 363 -15.07 -7.30 -25.39
N LEU A 364 -16.10 -6.46 -25.41
CA LEU A 364 -17.18 -6.45 -24.42
C LEU A 364 -18.33 -7.40 -24.77
N GLY A 365 -18.27 -8.09 -25.92
CA GLY A 365 -19.23 -9.10 -26.30
C GLY A 365 -19.27 -10.28 -25.31
N TYR A 366 -20.39 -11.00 -25.26
CA TYR A 366 -20.59 -12.15 -24.38
C TYR A 366 -19.58 -13.29 -24.61
N GLN A 367 -19.02 -13.38 -25.82
CA GLN A 367 -17.97 -14.36 -26.15
C GLN A 367 -16.66 -14.17 -25.35
N TYR A 368 -16.48 -13.01 -24.72
CA TYR A 368 -15.32 -12.66 -23.92
C TYR A 368 -15.64 -12.51 -22.43
N SER A 369 -16.76 -13.10 -21.96
CA SER A 369 -17.23 -12.91 -20.58
C SER A 369 -16.21 -13.30 -19.50
N THR A 370 -15.38 -14.31 -19.77
CA THR A 370 -14.30 -14.76 -18.89
C THR A 370 -13.15 -13.76 -18.78
N ALA A 371 -12.99 -12.88 -19.77
CA ALA A 371 -11.91 -11.89 -19.90
C ALA A 371 -12.41 -10.44 -19.73
N TRP A 372 -13.64 -10.23 -19.26
CA TRP A 372 -14.19 -8.88 -19.08
C TRP A 372 -13.42 -8.06 -18.06
N ASP A 373 -12.84 -8.68 -17.04
CA ASP A 373 -11.96 -8.00 -16.08
C ASP A 373 -10.79 -7.29 -16.78
N MET A 374 -10.07 -8.00 -17.66
CA MET A 374 -8.93 -7.46 -18.42
C MET A 374 -9.38 -6.55 -19.56
N SER A 375 -10.47 -6.89 -20.26
CA SER A 375 -11.04 -6.08 -21.35
C SER A 375 -11.47 -4.70 -20.87
N LEU A 376 -12.08 -4.60 -19.67
CA LEU A 376 -12.48 -3.34 -19.06
C LEU A 376 -11.29 -2.43 -18.75
N HIS A 377 -10.13 -2.99 -18.40
CA HIS A 377 -8.88 -2.22 -18.24
C HIS A 377 -8.34 -1.69 -19.58
N VAL A 378 -8.48 -2.44 -20.68
CA VAL A 378 -8.12 -1.96 -22.02
C VAL A 378 -9.03 -0.80 -22.45
N VAL A 379 -10.35 -0.94 -22.23
CA VAL A 379 -11.34 0.11 -22.50
C VAL A 379 -11.05 1.36 -21.67
N ALA A 380 -10.72 1.22 -20.38
CA ALA A 380 -10.36 2.34 -19.52
C ALA A 380 -9.11 3.08 -20.03
N ALA A 381 -8.07 2.35 -20.44
CA ALA A 381 -6.86 2.94 -21.03
C ALA A 381 -7.16 3.70 -22.33
N LEU A 382 -8.10 3.21 -23.15
CA LEU A 382 -8.51 3.90 -24.38
C LEU A 382 -9.27 5.20 -24.08
N PHE A 383 -10.20 5.19 -23.11
CA PHE A 383 -10.87 6.42 -22.65
C PHE A 383 -9.85 7.44 -22.16
N ASP A 384 -8.96 7.01 -21.28
CA ASP A 384 -7.90 7.87 -20.75
C ASP A 384 -7.11 8.45 -21.93
N LYS A 385 -6.66 7.66 -22.91
CA LYS A 385 -5.87 8.16 -24.04
C LYS A 385 -6.62 9.11 -24.97
N LEU A 386 -7.89 8.84 -25.28
CA LEU A 386 -8.70 9.65 -26.20
C LEU A 386 -9.18 10.97 -25.59
N GLY A 387 -9.36 11.04 -24.27
CA GLY A 387 -9.82 12.26 -23.60
C GLY A 387 -11.20 12.71 -24.09
N GLU A 388 -11.37 14.00 -24.41
CA GLU A 388 -12.64 14.58 -24.86
C GLU A 388 -13.18 13.94 -26.15
N ALA A 389 -12.29 13.49 -27.04
CA ALA A 389 -12.66 12.83 -28.29
C ALA A 389 -13.40 11.49 -28.07
N SER A 390 -13.32 10.92 -26.87
CA SER A 390 -14.08 9.72 -26.47
C SER A 390 -15.59 9.91 -26.60
N SER A 391 -16.08 11.14 -26.40
CA SER A 391 -17.51 11.46 -26.52
C SER A 391 -18.07 11.19 -27.92
N ILE A 392 -17.22 11.32 -28.95
CA ILE A 392 -17.58 11.11 -30.35
C ILE A 392 -17.21 9.69 -30.79
N LEU A 393 -15.98 9.26 -30.49
CA LEU A 393 -15.41 7.99 -31.00
C LEU A 393 -15.91 6.74 -30.27
N MET A 394 -16.29 6.85 -28.98
CA MET A 394 -16.64 5.71 -28.12
C MET A 394 -18.06 5.81 -27.55
N ALA A 395 -18.95 6.57 -28.19
CA ALA A 395 -20.33 6.74 -27.73
C ALA A 395 -21.11 5.42 -27.68
N SER A 396 -20.87 4.50 -28.61
CA SER A 396 -21.44 3.13 -28.59
C SER A 396 -20.92 2.32 -27.42
N THR A 397 -19.61 2.36 -27.17
CA THR A 397 -18.98 1.64 -26.05
C THR A 397 -19.56 2.06 -24.70
N VAL A 398 -19.81 3.36 -24.48
CA VAL A 398 -20.44 3.85 -23.24
C VAL A 398 -21.85 3.27 -23.06
N ARG A 399 -22.65 3.16 -24.13
CA ARG A 399 -23.97 2.53 -24.07
C ARG A 399 -23.86 1.04 -23.73
N THR A 400 -22.94 0.32 -24.38
CA THR A 400 -22.68 -1.09 -24.08
C THR A 400 -22.27 -1.30 -22.61
N LEU A 401 -21.44 -0.42 -22.03
CA LEU A 401 -21.10 -0.48 -20.60
C LEU A 401 -22.32 -0.22 -19.69
N GLY A 402 -23.22 0.67 -20.10
CA GLY A 402 -24.50 0.90 -19.44
C GLY A 402 -25.41 -0.33 -19.49
N ASP A 403 -25.44 -1.03 -20.61
CA ASP A 403 -26.23 -2.26 -20.79
C ASP A 403 -25.65 -3.42 -19.96
N LEU A 404 -24.32 -3.55 -19.88
CA LEU A 404 -23.65 -4.55 -19.03
C LEU A 404 -23.96 -4.36 -17.54
N GLN A 405 -24.19 -3.13 -17.09
CA GLN A 405 -24.58 -2.85 -15.70
C GLN A 405 -25.98 -3.42 -15.36
N ASN A 406 -26.86 -3.60 -16.36
CA ASN A 406 -28.19 -4.16 -16.16
C ASN A 406 -28.20 -5.69 -16.03
N LEU A 407 -27.07 -6.36 -16.25
CA LEU A 407 -26.93 -7.80 -16.06
C LEU A 407 -26.99 -8.19 -14.57
N PRO A 408 -27.53 -9.39 -14.25
CA PRO A 408 -27.56 -9.89 -12.87
C PRO A 408 -26.16 -10.16 -12.33
N ASP A 409 -26.01 -10.15 -11.01
CA ASP A 409 -24.68 -10.25 -10.34
C ASP A 409 -23.94 -11.57 -10.63
N GLU A 410 -24.66 -12.65 -10.96
CA GLU A 410 -24.06 -13.93 -11.37
C GLU A 410 -23.35 -13.82 -12.73
N ASP A 411 -23.90 -13.01 -13.65
CA ASP A 411 -23.35 -12.84 -15.00
C ASP A 411 -22.29 -11.72 -15.06
N MET A 412 -22.25 -10.82 -14.07
CA MET A 412 -21.30 -9.69 -14.02
C MET A 412 -20.47 -9.67 -12.73
N PRO A 413 -19.48 -10.58 -12.57
CA PRO A 413 -18.64 -10.65 -11.37
C PRO A 413 -17.72 -9.43 -11.20
N CYS A 414 -17.33 -8.78 -12.30
CA CYS A 414 -16.39 -7.65 -12.32
C CYS A 414 -17.07 -6.27 -12.32
N ARG A 415 -18.19 -6.13 -11.60
CA ARG A 415 -18.95 -4.85 -11.50
C ARG A 415 -18.10 -3.68 -10.98
N LYS A 416 -17.13 -3.94 -10.10
CA LYS A 416 -16.19 -2.91 -9.61
C LYS A 416 -15.31 -2.37 -10.73
N GLN A 417 -14.76 -3.25 -11.56
CA GLN A 417 -13.96 -2.89 -12.73
C GLN A 417 -14.83 -2.11 -13.73
N LEU A 418 -16.08 -2.51 -13.94
CA LEU A 418 -17.02 -1.78 -14.79
C LEU A 418 -17.24 -0.35 -14.29
N HIS A 419 -17.47 -0.18 -12.98
CA HIS A 419 -17.63 1.14 -12.37
C HIS A 419 -16.38 1.99 -12.50
N ASN A 420 -15.18 1.39 -12.37
CA ASN A 420 -13.92 2.08 -12.60
C ASN A 420 -13.75 2.50 -14.07
N THR A 421 -14.13 1.65 -15.05
CA THR A 421 -14.07 1.98 -16.48
C THR A 421 -15.06 3.09 -16.86
N LEU A 422 -16.28 3.04 -16.34
CA LEU A 422 -17.24 4.16 -16.45
C LEU A 422 -16.70 5.42 -15.77
N GLY A 423 -15.98 5.27 -14.65
CA GLY A 423 -15.23 6.33 -14.00
C GLY A 423 -14.19 6.97 -14.91
N SER A 424 -13.31 6.18 -15.53
CA SER A 424 -12.34 6.65 -16.53
C SER A 424 -13.03 7.36 -17.70
N ALA A 425 -14.17 6.84 -18.17
CA ALA A 425 -14.96 7.51 -19.21
C ALA A 425 -15.42 8.90 -18.77
N VAL A 426 -15.98 9.04 -17.57
CA VAL A 426 -16.41 10.33 -16.98
C VAL A 426 -15.22 11.28 -16.83
N SER A 427 -14.08 10.80 -16.32
CA SER A 427 -12.87 11.60 -16.15
C SER A 427 -12.26 12.06 -17.48
N ALA A 428 -12.39 11.25 -18.54
CA ALA A 428 -11.81 11.54 -19.86
C ALA A 428 -12.66 12.52 -20.69
N MET A 429 -13.99 12.31 -20.78
CA MET A 429 -14.87 13.12 -21.64
C MET A 429 -15.59 14.25 -20.91
N GLY A 430 -15.56 14.25 -19.57
CA GLY A 430 -16.32 15.14 -18.72
C GLY A 430 -17.78 14.69 -18.51
N PRO A 431 -18.39 15.03 -17.36
CA PRO A 431 -19.72 14.56 -17.00
C PRO A 431 -20.81 15.10 -17.93
N GLN A 432 -20.64 16.27 -18.55
CA GLN A 432 -21.62 16.85 -19.46
C GLN A 432 -21.78 16.01 -20.73
N ASN A 433 -20.67 15.67 -21.39
CA ASN A 433 -20.67 14.84 -22.60
C ASN A 433 -21.08 13.39 -22.28
N PHE A 434 -20.64 12.87 -21.13
CA PHE A 434 -21.03 11.54 -20.67
C PHE A 434 -22.55 11.43 -20.46
N LEU A 435 -23.15 12.38 -19.75
CA LEU A 435 -24.58 12.38 -19.46
C LEU A 435 -25.45 12.69 -20.69
N ALA A 436 -24.89 13.29 -21.74
CA ALA A 436 -25.55 13.41 -23.03
C ALA A 436 -25.72 12.04 -23.72
N ILE A 437 -24.78 11.11 -23.52
CA ILE A 437 -24.86 9.74 -24.05
C ILE A 437 -25.69 8.84 -23.14
N LEU A 438 -25.44 8.90 -21.83
CA LEU A 438 -26.10 8.09 -20.81
C LEU A 438 -26.81 8.98 -19.77
N PRO A 439 -28.03 9.47 -20.07
CA PRO A 439 -28.76 10.36 -19.18
C PRO A 439 -29.19 9.67 -17.87
N LEU A 440 -29.37 10.44 -16.80
CA LEU A 440 -29.77 9.93 -15.48
C LEU A 440 -31.25 9.47 -15.43
N GLU A 441 -32.08 9.90 -16.39
CA GLU A 441 -33.51 9.50 -16.53
C GLU A 441 -34.32 9.64 -15.22
N MET A 442 -34.10 10.72 -14.48
CA MET A 442 -34.74 11.00 -13.17
C MET A 442 -36.13 11.66 -13.27
N ASP A 443 -36.55 12.03 -14.49
CA ASP A 443 -37.80 12.75 -14.75
C ASP A 443 -39.01 11.80 -14.97
N GLY A 444 -38.81 10.47 -14.99
CA GLY A 444 -39.88 9.48 -15.19
C GLY A 444 -40.82 9.28 -13.96
N GLU A 445 -42.03 8.77 -14.19
CA GLU A 445 -43.06 8.55 -13.15
C GLU A 445 -42.62 7.62 -12.00
N LYS A 446 -41.63 6.75 -12.24
CA LYS A 446 -41.02 5.88 -11.23
C LYS A 446 -39.53 6.17 -11.11
N LEU A 447 -39.08 6.55 -9.90
CA LEU A 447 -37.65 6.71 -9.57
C LEU A 447 -36.87 5.39 -9.60
N THR A 448 -37.54 4.24 -9.73
CA THR A 448 -36.93 2.91 -9.79
C THR A 448 -36.21 2.65 -11.10
N ASP A 449 -36.65 3.33 -12.17
CA ASP A 449 -36.12 3.13 -13.52
C ASP A 449 -34.96 4.12 -13.79
N SER A 450 -34.70 5.02 -12.83
CA SER A 450 -33.66 6.02 -12.94
C SER A 450 -32.27 5.45 -12.64
N ARG A 451 -31.25 5.94 -13.36
CA ARG A 451 -29.85 5.48 -13.23
C ARG A 451 -29.14 6.09 -12.01
N VAL A 452 -29.75 5.98 -10.82
CA VAL A 452 -29.22 6.52 -9.55
C VAL A 452 -27.84 5.95 -9.20
N TRP A 453 -27.54 4.73 -9.69
CA TRP A 453 -26.24 4.07 -9.53
C TRP A 453 -25.08 4.83 -10.19
N LEU A 454 -25.33 5.78 -11.09
CA LEU A 454 -24.30 6.65 -11.67
C LEU A 454 -23.81 7.72 -10.68
N LEU A 455 -24.62 8.15 -9.71
CA LEU A 455 -24.26 9.25 -8.79
C LEU A 455 -23.00 8.93 -7.95
N PRO A 456 -22.83 7.73 -7.36
CA PRO A 456 -21.59 7.37 -6.68
C PRO A 456 -20.36 7.36 -7.60
N ILE A 457 -20.51 6.95 -8.87
CA ILE A 457 -19.41 6.92 -9.85
C ILE A 457 -19.00 8.36 -10.20
N LEU A 458 -19.97 9.21 -10.51
CA LEU A 458 -19.75 10.64 -10.74
C LEU A 458 -19.04 11.29 -9.55
N LYS A 459 -19.47 10.99 -8.32
CA LYS A 459 -18.85 11.54 -7.10
C LYS A 459 -17.35 11.22 -6.98
N GLN A 460 -16.92 10.05 -7.45
CA GLN A 460 -15.54 9.58 -7.31
C GLN A 460 -14.63 10.02 -8.47
N HIS A 461 -15.19 10.18 -9.67
CA HIS A 461 -14.40 10.30 -10.91
C HIS A 461 -14.51 11.66 -11.63
N ILE A 462 -15.32 12.58 -11.12
CA ILE A 462 -15.38 13.94 -11.66
C ILE A 462 -14.08 14.71 -11.33
N VAL A 463 -13.40 15.17 -12.38
CA VAL A 463 -12.19 16.01 -12.32
C VAL A 463 -12.22 16.96 -13.53
N GLY A 464 -11.78 18.21 -13.39
CA GLY A 464 -11.52 19.07 -14.57
C GLY A 464 -12.76 19.74 -15.19
N THR A 465 -13.89 19.79 -14.49
CA THR A 465 -15.19 20.13 -15.10
C THR A 465 -15.54 21.61 -15.04
N HIS A 466 -16.52 22.05 -15.86
CA HIS A 466 -17.06 23.41 -15.75
C HIS A 466 -18.05 23.53 -14.59
N LEU A 467 -17.88 24.52 -13.72
CA LEU A 467 -18.83 24.85 -12.65
C LEU A 467 -20.21 25.20 -13.22
N ARG A 468 -20.28 25.84 -14.39
CA ARG A 468 -21.55 26.14 -15.08
C ARG A 468 -22.44 24.92 -15.28
N PHE A 469 -21.86 23.73 -15.48
CA PHE A 469 -22.61 22.49 -15.61
C PHE A 469 -23.46 22.18 -14.36
N PHE A 470 -22.94 22.47 -13.16
CA PHE A 470 -23.71 22.33 -11.93
C PHE A 470 -24.96 23.22 -11.94
N GLN A 471 -24.82 24.44 -12.44
CA GLN A 471 -25.91 25.41 -12.47
C GLN A 471 -26.94 25.16 -13.57
N GLU A 472 -26.50 24.79 -14.77
CA GLU A 472 -27.39 24.64 -15.92
C GLU A 472 -28.09 23.28 -15.95
N SER A 473 -27.44 22.22 -15.46
CA SER A 473 -27.96 20.85 -15.56
C SER A 473 -28.37 20.27 -14.20
N LEU A 474 -27.49 20.33 -13.19
CA LEU A 474 -27.70 19.61 -11.92
C LEU A 474 -28.62 20.36 -10.94
N LEU A 475 -28.52 21.69 -10.84
CA LEU A 475 -29.39 22.50 -9.99
C LEU A 475 -30.87 22.44 -10.41
N PRO A 476 -31.23 22.64 -11.70
CA PRO A 476 -32.61 22.50 -12.13
C PRO A 476 -33.16 21.10 -11.83
N LEU A 477 -32.35 20.05 -12.03
CA LEU A 477 -32.73 18.69 -11.67
C LEU A 477 -32.99 18.54 -10.16
N ALA A 478 -32.11 19.08 -9.31
CA ALA A 478 -32.29 19.07 -7.86
C ALA A 478 -33.56 19.82 -7.43
N THR A 479 -33.89 20.94 -8.09
CA THR A 479 -35.13 21.68 -7.80
C THR A 479 -36.39 20.89 -8.17
N ARG A 480 -36.42 20.24 -9.34
CA ARG A 480 -37.54 19.37 -9.76
C ARG A 480 -37.72 18.18 -8.81
N LEU A 481 -36.64 17.53 -8.38
CA LEU A 481 -36.70 16.43 -7.42
C LEU A 481 -37.19 16.89 -6.04
N ARG A 482 -36.82 18.10 -5.61
CA ARG A 482 -37.30 18.70 -4.36
C ARG A 482 -38.80 19.01 -4.43
N GLU A 483 -39.30 19.52 -5.55
CA GLU A 483 -40.74 19.73 -5.76
C GLU A 483 -41.51 18.40 -5.77
N ARG A 484 -40.94 17.36 -6.39
CA ARG A 484 -41.51 16.01 -6.38
C ARG A 484 -41.55 15.42 -4.98
N ALA A 485 -40.50 15.60 -4.18
CA ALA A 485 -40.51 15.18 -2.78
C ALA A 485 -41.69 15.82 -2.02
N ARG A 486 -41.90 17.12 -2.18
CA ARG A 486 -43.04 17.84 -1.56
C ARG A 486 -44.39 17.33 -2.03
N LYS A 487 -44.56 17.08 -3.34
CA LYS A 487 -45.80 16.50 -3.89
C LYS A 487 -46.07 15.09 -3.33
N CYS A 488 -45.06 14.22 -3.32
CA CYS A 488 -45.19 12.88 -2.73
C CYS A 488 -45.50 12.91 -1.23
N ALA A 489 -44.97 13.90 -0.49
CA ALA A 489 -45.31 14.10 0.92
C ALA A 489 -46.78 14.52 1.09
N ALA A 490 -47.28 15.42 0.24
CA ALA A 490 -48.68 15.84 0.22
C ALA A 490 -49.63 14.69 -0.16
N ASP A 491 -49.23 13.82 -1.10
CA ASP A 491 -49.98 12.65 -1.55
C ASP A 491 -49.93 11.46 -0.57
N GLY A 492 -49.32 11.61 0.61
CA GLY A 492 -49.22 10.55 1.63
C GLY A 492 -48.29 9.40 1.26
N LYS A 493 -47.30 9.61 0.38
CA LYS A 493 -46.28 8.62 -0.04
C LYS A 493 -44.90 8.93 0.57
N PRO A 494 -44.68 8.66 1.88
CA PRO A 494 -43.47 9.08 2.59
C PRO A 494 -42.19 8.41 2.08
N VAL A 495 -42.26 7.18 1.57
CA VAL A 495 -41.09 6.46 1.01
C VAL A 495 -40.61 7.12 -0.28
N ALA A 496 -41.54 7.49 -1.17
CA ALA A 496 -41.21 8.17 -2.42
C ALA A 496 -40.67 9.59 -2.16
N SER A 497 -41.19 10.29 -1.14
CA SER A 497 -40.66 11.58 -0.68
C SER A 497 -39.21 11.46 -0.21
N LYS A 498 -38.92 10.51 0.69
CA LYS A 498 -37.56 10.27 1.20
C LYS A 498 -36.57 9.86 0.12
N ASN A 499 -36.99 9.04 -0.85
CA ASN A 499 -36.14 8.65 -1.97
C ASN A 499 -35.77 9.86 -2.85
N ALA A 500 -36.73 10.75 -3.12
CA ALA A 500 -36.47 11.99 -3.86
C ALA A 500 -35.55 12.95 -3.07
N GLU A 501 -35.73 13.09 -1.76
CA GLU A 501 -34.83 13.87 -0.88
C GLU A 501 -33.41 13.29 -0.85
N SER A 502 -33.27 11.98 -0.78
CA SER A 502 -31.97 11.30 -0.83
C SER A 502 -31.26 11.53 -2.18
N CYS A 503 -32.01 11.59 -3.28
CA CYS A 503 -31.46 11.95 -4.59
C CYS A 503 -30.99 13.41 -4.63
N VAL A 504 -31.74 14.34 -4.02
CA VAL A 504 -31.30 15.75 -3.90
C VAL A 504 -29.99 15.84 -3.13
N GLN A 505 -29.88 15.19 -1.96
CA GLN A 505 -28.63 15.14 -1.18
C GLN A 505 -27.49 14.52 -1.99
N SER A 506 -27.77 13.47 -2.77
CA SER A 506 -26.77 12.80 -3.61
C SER A 506 -26.27 13.69 -4.76
N ILE A 507 -27.14 14.50 -5.38
CA ILE A 507 -26.74 15.51 -6.38
C ILE A 507 -25.86 16.58 -5.74
N TRP A 508 -26.23 17.10 -4.56
CA TRP A 508 -25.41 18.07 -3.84
C TRP A 508 -24.07 17.47 -3.37
N ALA A 509 -24.01 16.15 -3.12
CA ALA A 509 -22.79 15.45 -2.80
C ALA A 509 -21.80 15.36 -3.98
N LEU A 510 -22.22 15.69 -5.21
CA LEU A 510 -21.35 15.86 -6.37
C LEU A 510 -20.63 17.22 -6.40
N LEU A 511 -21.10 18.21 -5.64
CA LEU A 511 -20.50 19.55 -5.65
C LEU A 511 -19.02 19.56 -5.25
N PRO A 512 -18.57 18.88 -4.17
CA PRO A 512 -17.15 18.84 -3.82
C PRO A 512 -16.28 18.23 -4.92
N SER A 513 -16.76 17.21 -5.64
CA SER A 513 -16.04 16.60 -6.75
C SER A 513 -16.01 17.51 -7.99
N LEU A 514 -17.08 18.25 -8.28
CA LEU A 514 -17.10 19.25 -9.37
C LEU A 514 -16.13 20.41 -9.10
N CYS A 515 -15.86 20.68 -7.83
CA CYS A 515 -14.85 21.64 -7.40
C CYS A 515 -13.41 21.10 -7.49
N ASN A 516 -13.19 19.86 -7.94
CA ASN A 516 -11.85 19.29 -8.16
C ASN A 516 -11.27 19.75 -9.51
N TYR A 517 -10.36 20.72 -9.47
CA TYR A 517 -9.73 21.37 -10.63
C TYR A 517 -10.68 21.91 -11.73
N PRO A 518 -11.73 22.69 -11.42
CA PRO A 518 -12.63 23.25 -12.42
C PRO A 518 -12.01 24.30 -13.36
N SER A 519 -12.19 24.09 -14.66
CA SER A 519 -11.57 24.89 -15.72
C SER A 519 -12.11 26.33 -15.87
N ASP A 520 -13.30 26.65 -15.36
CA ASP A 520 -13.99 27.92 -15.55
C ASP A 520 -14.18 28.76 -14.27
N THR A 521 -13.49 28.43 -13.17
CA THR A 521 -13.73 29.02 -11.83
C THR A 521 -13.86 30.55 -11.85
N ALA A 522 -12.95 31.27 -12.53
CA ALA A 522 -12.98 32.73 -12.62
C ALA A 522 -14.28 33.31 -13.21
N LYS A 523 -14.89 32.61 -14.18
CA LYS A 523 -16.12 33.04 -14.86
C LYS A 523 -17.38 32.39 -14.30
N GLY A 524 -17.28 31.17 -13.78
CA GLY A 524 -18.40 30.34 -13.32
C GLY A 524 -18.79 30.57 -11.86
N PHE A 525 -17.85 30.93 -10.99
CA PHE A 525 -18.12 31.01 -9.54
C PHE A 525 -19.21 32.04 -9.19
N GLY A 526 -19.22 33.19 -9.86
CA GLY A 526 -20.20 34.24 -9.59
C GLY A 526 -21.66 33.83 -9.84
N LEU A 527 -21.89 32.88 -10.75
CA LEU A 527 -23.22 32.40 -11.09
C LEU A 527 -23.80 31.48 -10.00
N ILE A 528 -22.93 30.79 -9.25
CA ILE A 528 -23.30 29.81 -8.22
C ILE A 528 -23.22 30.41 -6.80
N ALA A 529 -22.41 31.46 -6.60
CA ALA A 529 -22.13 32.06 -5.30
C ALA A 529 -23.40 32.43 -4.50
N LYS A 530 -24.39 33.04 -5.14
CA LYS A 530 -25.66 33.40 -4.48
C LYS A 530 -26.41 32.16 -3.98
N THR A 531 -26.51 31.13 -4.81
CA THR A 531 -27.17 29.87 -4.46
C THR A 531 -26.46 29.16 -3.31
N LEU A 532 -25.12 29.17 -3.28
CA LEU A 532 -24.36 28.60 -2.16
C LEU A 532 -24.62 29.36 -0.86
N GLY A 533 -24.67 30.69 -0.90
CA GLY A 533 -25.03 31.51 0.26
C GLY A 533 -26.42 31.18 0.79
N ASP A 534 -27.42 31.11 -0.10
CA ASP A 534 -28.80 30.74 0.23
C ASP A 534 -28.90 29.36 0.88
N VAL A 535 -28.23 28.35 0.32
CA VAL A 535 -28.23 26.98 0.84
C VAL A 535 -27.52 26.91 2.20
N LEU A 536 -26.42 27.65 2.37
CA LEU A 536 -25.68 27.69 3.62
C LEU A 536 -26.55 28.23 4.78
N THR A 537 -27.42 29.21 4.52
CA THR A 537 -28.38 29.71 5.51
C THR A 537 -29.53 28.74 5.74
N LYS A 538 -30.20 28.32 4.66
CA LYS A 538 -31.52 27.66 4.70
C LYS A 538 -31.45 26.15 4.99
N GLU A 539 -30.38 25.46 4.61
CA GLU A 539 -30.31 23.99 4.65
C GLU A 539 -29.12 23.49 5.48
N PRO A 540 -29.32 23.10 6.76
CA PRO A 540 -28.22 22.71 7.65
C PRO A 540 -27.51 21.42 7.24
N GLU A 541 -28.21 20.50 6.56
CA GLU A 541 -27.68 19.20 6.12
C GLU A 541 -26.64 19.34 5.00
N LEU A 542 -26.75 20.37 4.14
CA LEU A 542 -25.87 20.58 3.00
C LEU A 542 -24.66 21.47 3.33
N ARG A 543 -24.63 22.11 4.50
CA ARG A 543 -23.56 23.05 4.89
C ARG A 543 -22.16 22.43 4.78
N GLY A 544 -22.00 21.19 5.25
CA GLY A 544 -20.72 20.48 5.19
C GLY A 544 -20.22 20.28 3.75
N LEU A 545 -21.13 19.99 2.81
CA LEU A 545 -20.79 19.83 1.39
C LEU A 545 -20.35 21.15 0.75
N VAL A 546 -21.05 22.26 1.06
CA VAL A 546 -20.69 23.59 0.57
C VAL A 546 -19.33 24.03 1.14
N CYS A 547 -19.11 23.84 2.45
CA CYS A 547 -17.84 24.12 3.11
C CYS A 547 -16.67 23.33 2.50
N SER A 548 -16.86 22.02 2.29
CA SER A 548 -15.87 21.16 1.62
C SER A 548 -15.56 21.66 0.21
N SER A 549 -16.59 22.03 -0.56
CA SER A 549 -16.45 22.52 -1.94
C SER A 549 -15.63 23.82 -2.01
N LEU A 550 -15.92 24.80 -1.15
CA LEU A 550 -15.17 26.06 -1.07
C LEU A 550 -13.72 25.83 -0.64
N LYS A 551 -13.49 24.93 0.32
CA LYS A 551 -12.14 24.54 0.76
C LYS A 551 -11.33 23.93 -0.37
N ILE A 552 -11.91 23.01 -1.15
CA ILE A 552 -11.23 22.36 -2.28
C ILE A 552 -10.80 23.43 -3.30
N LEU A 553 -11.72 24.31 -3.72
CA LEU A 553 -11.41 25.39 -4.67
C LEU A 553 -10.25 26.27 -4.21
N VAL A 554 -10.28 26.73 -2.94
CA VAL A 554 -9.23 27.61 -2.43
C VAL A 554 -7.90 26.88 -2.29
N SER A 555 -7.89 25.69 -1.69
CA SER A 555 -6.65 24.95 -1.42
C SER A 555 -5.94 24.52 -2.71
N GLN A 556 -6.67 24.07 -3.73
CA GLN A 556 -6.08 23.66 -5.00
C GLN A 556 -5.48 24.83 -5.77
N ASN A 557 -6.18 25.96 -5.85
CA ASN A 557 -5.65 27.16 -6.52
C ASN A 557 -4.45 27.76 -5.76
N ARG A 558 -4.44 27.74 -4.42
CA ARG A 558 -3.29 28.20 -3.63
C ARG A 558 -2.05 27.31 -3.85
N LYS A 559 -2.24 25.98 -3.87
CA LYS A 559 -1.17 25.03 -4.22
C LYS A 559 -0.61 25.31 -5.62
N ALA A 560 -1.47 25.51 -6.62
CA ALA A 560 -1.06 25.78 -7.99
C ALA A 560 -0.33 27.12 -8.17
N ARG A 561 -0.62 28.11 -7.30
CA ARG A 561 0.09 29.40 -7.25
C ARG A 561 1.50 29.28 -6.67
N GLY A 562 1.83 28.18 -5.99
CA GLY A 562 3.11 28.00 -5.31
C GLY A 562 3.16 28.57 -3.89
N ASP A 563 1.99 28.85 -3.27
CA ASP A 563 1.96 29.22 -1.85
C ASP A 563 2.49 28.03 -1.02
N GLU A 564 3.60 28.21 -0.30
CA GLU A 564 4.05 27.25 0.71
C GLU A 564 2.97 27.14 1.79
N LEU A 565 2.14 26.10 1.70
CA LEU A 565 1.19 25.79 2.76
C LEU A 565 1.99 25.33 3.99
N GLY A 566 2.31 26.26 4.89
CA GLY A 566 2.86 25.98 6.23
C GLY A 566 1.91 25.14 7.12
N ASP A 567 0.77 24.73 6.59
CA ASP A 567 -0.24 23.95 7.27
C ASP A 567 0.18 22.48 7.36
N LYS A 568 0.19 21.86 8.56
CA LYS A 568 0.39 20.42 8.75
C LYS A 568 -0.61 19.56 7.92
N ILE A 569 -1.69 20.19 7.45
CA ILE A 569 -2.68 19.64 6.52
C ILE A 569 -2.12 19.57 5.09
N GLY A 570 -1.37 20.58 4.62
CA GLY A 570 -0.74 20.59 3.30
C GLY A 570 0.33 19.51 3.14
N ARG A 571 1.15 19.30 4.18
CA ARG A 571 2.16 18.23 4.24
C ARG A 571 1.53 16.83 4.25
N LYS A 572 0.42 16.62 4.99
CA LYS A 572 -0.34 15.37 4.94
C LYS A 572 -0.92 15.09 3.55
N ILE A 573 -1.45 16.11 2.87
CA ILE A 573 -1.99 15.93 1.52
C ILE A 573 -0.84 15.66 0.51
N ALA A 574 0.33 16.30 0.67
CA ALA A 574 1.49 16.03 -0.18
C ALA A 574 2.08 14.62 0.02
N GLU A 575 2.05 14.09 1.26
CA GLU A 575 2.43 12.70 1.54
C GLU A 575 1.39 11.68 1.05
N GLU A 576 0.09 12.01 1.10
CA GLU A 576 -1.01 11.19 0.55
C GLU A 576 -1.05 11.18 -0.99
N GLU A 577 -0.63 12.27 -1.66
CA GLU A 577 -0.56 12.39 -3.13
C GLU A 577 0.64 11.66 -3.78
N SER A 578 1.43 10.91 -2.99
CA SER A 578 2.43 9.96 -3.52
C SER A 578 1.81 8.73 -4.21
N SER A 579 0.47 8.61 -4.19
CA SER A 579 -0.28 7.72 -5.07
C SER A 579 -0.22 8.21 -6.52
N GLU A 580 0.10 7.32 -7.46
CA GLU A 580 0.04 7.56 -8.90
C GLU A 580 -1.27 8.29 -9.32
N LEU A 581 -1.17 9.63 -9.52
CA LEU A 581 -2.25 10.52 -9.94
C LEU A 581 -2.96 9.96 -11.18
N SER A 582 -4.29 10.07 -11.22
CA SER A 582 -5.04 9.69 -12.42
C SER A 582 -4.60 10.53 -13.62
N VAL A 583 -4.60 9.97 -14.83
CA VAL A 583 -4.25 10.68 -16.07
C VAL A 583 -5.11 11.95 -16.23
N ALA A 584 -6.38 11.88 -15.84
CA ALA A 584 -7.29 13.02 -15.87
C ALA A 584 -6.92 14.11 -14.86
N GLU A 585 -6.45 13.74 -13.66
CA GLU A 585 -5.97 14.71 -12.66
C GLU A 585 -4.68 15.37 -13.12
N GLN A 586 -3.78 14.64 -13.77
CA GLN A 586 -2.56 15.20 -14.37
C GLN A 586 -2.91 16.23 -15.45
N ARG A 587 -3.88 15.93 -16.33
CA ARG A 587 -4.37 16.89 -17.34
C ARG A 587 -5.00 18.13 -16.71
N ALA A 588 -5.87 17.94 -15.72
CA ALA A 588 -6.54 19.06 -15.06
C ALA A 588 -5.54 19.96 -14.31
N ARG A 589 -4.54 19.37 -13.65
CA ARG A 589 -3.44 20.11 -13.00
C ARG A 589 -2.60 20.90 -14.01
N ALA A 590 -2.36 20.36 -15.20
CA ALA A 590 -1.59 21.05 -16.24
C ALA A 590 -2.27 22.36 -16.72
N LEU A 591 -3.60 22.47 -16.60
CA LEU A 591 -4.34 23.69 -16.95
C LEU A 591 -4.28 24.78 -15.85
N TYR A 592 -3.83 24.44 -14.64
CA TYR A 592 -3.76 25.35 -13.50
C TYR A 592 -2.38 26.03 -13.43
N THR A 593 -2.13 26.96 -14.36
CA THR A 593 -0.95 27.83 -14.28
C THR A 593 -1.08 28.82 -13.10
N PRO A 594 0.03 29.37 -12.57
CA PRO A 594 -0.04 30.33 -11.45
C PRO A 594 -0.91 31.57 -11.78
N GLU A 595 -0.96 31.97 -13.05
CA GLU A 595 -1.81 33.06 -13.54
C GLU A 595 -3.31 32.71 -13.48
N VAL A 596 -3.69 31.53 -13.98
CA VAL A 596 -5.07 31.03 -13.92
C VAL A 596 -5.51 30.86 -12.46
N ALA A 597 -4.63 30.31 -11.62
CA ALA A 597 -4.87 30.17 -10.19
C ALA A 597 -5.09 31.53 -9.51
N ALA A 598 -4.28 32.54 -9.82
CA ALA A 598 -4.45 33.89 -9.28
C ALA A 598 -5.79 34.52 -9.72
N ALA A 599 -6.18 34.37 -10.99
CA ALA A 599 -7.46 34.85 -11.51
C ALA A 599 -8.65 34.17 -10.82
N ASN A 600 -8.58 32.85 -10.62
CA ASN A 600 -9.59 32.07 -9.91
C ASN A 600 -9.73 32.52 -8.45
N LEU A 601 -8.61 32.68 -7.74
CA LEU A 601 -8.61 33.18 -6.36
C LEU A 601 -9.19 34.58 -6.25
N LYS A 602 -8.86 35.48 -7.19
CA LYS A 602 -9.43 36.84 -7.24
C LYS A 602 -10.94 36.82 -7.41
N ALA A 603 -11.47 35.93 -8.27
CA ALA A 603 -12.91 35.79 -8.46
C ALA A 603 -13.62 35.31 -7.18
N ILE A 604 -13.05 34.33 -6.46
CA ILE A 604 -13.61 33.85 -5.19
C ILE A 604 -13.51 34.95 -4.10
N ALA A 605 -12.36 35.63 -4.02
CA ALA A 605 -12.11 36.70 -3.07
C ALA A 605 -13.10 37.87 -3.21
N GLY A 606 -13.59 38.15 -4.43
CA GLY A 606 -14.62 39.16 -4.68
C GLY A 606 -15.93 38.95 -3.90
N TYR A 607 -16.24 37.71 -3.50
CA TYR A 607 -17.45 37.37 -2.74
C TYR A 607 -17.20 37.21 -1.22
N SER A 608 -15.97 37.41 -0.75
CA SER A 608 -15.60 37.28 0.67
C SER A 608 -16.47 38.13 1.61
N ARG A 609 -16.79 39.37 1.21
CA ARG A 609 -17.65 40.30 1.97
C ARG A 609 -19.06 39.78 2.23
N ASN A 610 -19.56 38.87 1.39
CA ASN A 610 -20.88 38.26 1.54
C ASN A 610 -20.80 36.95 2.33
N PHE A 611 -19.79 36.12 2.06
CA PHE A 611 -19.65 34.81 2.70
C PHE A 611 -19.14 34.87 4.14
N LEU A 612 -18.18 35.75 4.46
CA LEU A 612 -17.58 35.81 5.80
C LEU A 612 -18.61 36.16 6.89
N PRO A 613 -19.46 37.20 6.75
CA PRO A 613 -20.49 37.49 7.76
C PRO A 613 -21.47 36.33 7.96
N LEU A 614 -21.87 35.67 6.87
CA LEU A 614 -22.77 34.53 6.91
C LEU A 614 -22.12 33.34 7.66
N LEU A 615 -20.87 33.03 7.34
CA LEU A 615 -20.10 31.98 8.00
C LEU A 615 -19.85 32.29 9.48
N PHE A 616 -19.60 33.55 9.84
CA PHE A 616 -19.44 33.95 11.24
C PHE A 616 -20.72 33.76 12.05
N ASN A 617 -21.87 34.19 11.50
CA ASN A 617 -23.16 34.01 12.17
C ASN A 617 -23.48 32.52 12.35
N LEU A 618 -23.20 31.71 11.33
CA LEU A 618 -23.37 30.26 11.41
C LEU A 618 -22.40 29.60 12.39
N PHE A 619 -21.15 30.09 12.48
CA PHE A 619 -20.15 29.59 13.40
C PHE A 619 -20.55 29.83 14.87
N VAL A 620 -21.05 31.03 15.17
CA VAL A 620 -21.54 31.39 16.51
C VAL A 620 -22.78 30.58 16.89
N ALA A 621 -23.70 30.35 15.94
CA ALA A 621 -24.93 29.59 16.16
C ALA A 621 -24.73 28.06 16.17
N ALA A 622 -23.63 27.54 15.62
CA ALA A 622 -23.38 26.10 15.52
C ALA A 622 -22.90 25.49 16.85
N PRO A 623 -23.20 24.21 17.13
CA PRO A 623 -22.62 23.47 18.24
C PRO A 623 -21.14 23.16 18.00
N ALA A 624 -20.37 22.91 19.06
CA ALA A 624 -18.91 22.73 19.01
C ALA A 624 -18.46 21.66 17.99
N GLU A 625 -19.22 20.59 17.78
CA GLU A 625 -18.91 19.50 16.85
C GLU A 625 -18.88 19.95 15.38
N LYS A 626 -19.79 20.84 14.98
CA LYS A 626 -19.94 21.30 13.58
C LYS A 626 -19.10 22.54 13.25
N ARG A 627 -18.44 23.12 14.26
CA ARG A 627 -17.59 24.31 14.10
C ARG A 627 -16.29 24.03 13.34
N GLY A 628 -15.79 22.78 13.34
CA GLY A 628 -14.53 22.43 12.67
C GLY A 628 -14.52 22.75 11.17
N ASP A 629 -15.52 22.27 10.42
CA ASP A 629 -15.62 22.49 8.97
C ASP A 629 -15.83 23.97 8.62
N LEU A 630 -16.61 24.68 9.45
CA LEU A 630 -16.83 26.12 9.31
C LEU A 630 -15.54 26.91 9.57
N GLN A 631 -14.79 26.58 10.63
CA GLN A 631 -13.49 27.20 10.96
C GLN A 631 -12.50 27.06 9.79
N ILE A 632 -12.38 25.86 9.22
CA ILE A 632 -11.47 25.62 8.08
C ILE A 632 -11.91 26.42 6.85
N THR A 633 -13.21 26.49 6.58
CA THR A 633 -13.75 27.25 5.44
C THR A 633 -13.54 28.75 5.61
N ILE A 634 -13.75 29.28 6.83
CA ILE A 634 -13.48 30.67 7.18
C ILE A 634 -11.99 30.98 6.96
N ALA A 635 -11.09 30.13 7.44
CA ALA A 635 -9.66 30.30 7.25
C ALA A 635 -9.23 30.28 5.78
N ALA A 636 -9.82 29.39 4.99
CA ALA A 636 -9.58 29.33 3.55
C ALA A 636 -9.99 30.66 2.87
N ILE A 637 -11.21 31.14 3.12
CA ILE A 637 -11.70 32.39 2.51
C ILE A 637 -10.93 33.61 3.04
N ALA A 638 -10.61 33.66 4.33
CA ALA A 638 -9.83 34.75 4.92
C ALA A 638 -8.43 34.86 4.28
N SER A 639 -7.78 33.72 4.00
CA SER A 639 -6.43 33.70 3.40
C SER A 639 -6.33 34.26 1.98
N ILE A 640 -7.46 34.40 1.28
CA ILE A 640 -7.52 34.93 -0.09
C ILE A 640 -8.20 36.31 -0.15
N SER A 641 -8.76 36.78 0.96
CA SER A 641 -9.49 38.03 1.04
C SER A 641 -8.54 39.22 1.14
N ASP A 642 -9.05 40.41 0.85
CA ASP A 642 -8.31 41.66 1.05
C ASP A 642 -7.97 41.88 2.54
N PRO A 643 -6.69 42.09 2.91
CA PRO A 643 -6.25 42.22 4.30
C PRO A 643 -7.01 43.31 5.09
N GLN A 644 -7.37 44.43 4.45
CA GLN A 644 -8.13 45.50 5.11
C GLN A 644 -9.54 45.06 5.48
N THR A 645 -10.19 44.34 4.57
CA THR A 645 -11.51 43.75 4.80
C THR A 645 -11.45 42.74 5.96
N VAL A 646 -10.44 41.86 6.01
CA VAL A 646 -10.25 40.90 7.11
C VAL A 646 -9.98 41.62 8.44
N LYS A 647 -9.13 42.66 8.45
CA LYS A 647 -8.83 43.48 9.63
C LYS A 647 -10.09 44.12 10.20
N SER A 648 -10.99 44.65 9.36
CA SER A 648 -12.26 45.25 9.82
C SER A 648 -13.16 44.25 10.55
N PHE A 649 -13.29 43.03 10.02
CA PHE A 649 -14.06 41.96 10.64
C PHE A 649 -13.37 41.44 11.90
N PHE A 650 -12.05 41.31 11.88
CA PHE A 650 -11.25 40.92 13.04
C PHE A 650 -11.44 41.91 14.20
N VAL A 651 -11.35 43.22 13.97
CA VAL A 651 -11.59 44.24 15.01
C VAL A 651 -13.00 44.12 15.59
N ALA A 652 -14.02 43.83 14.77
CA ALA A 652 -15.37 43.59 15.26
C ALA A 652 -15.48 42.35 16.16
N ILE A 653 -14.76 41.26 15.82
CA ILE A 653 -14.67 40.06 16.65
C ILE A 653 -13.93 40.34 17.96
N MET A 654 -12.83 41.10 17.91
CA MET A 654 -12.06 41.49 19.10
C MET A 654 -12.88 42.34 20.07
N LYS A 655 -13.68 43.28 19.58
CA LYS A 655 -14.62 44.06 20.42
C LYS A 655 -15.62 43.15 21.15
N LYS A 656 -16.19 42.16 20.45
CA LYS A 656 -17.11 41.18 21.05
C LYS A 656 -16.41 40.24 22.04
N LEU A 657 -15.16 39.86 21.76
CA LEU A 657 -14.34 39.04 22.66
C LEU A 657 -14.00 39.81 23.95
N LEU A 658 -13.63 41.09 23.84
CA LEU A 658 -13.38 41.96 24.99
C LEU A 658 -14.64 42.13 25.84
N GLN A 659 -15.78 42.39 25.19
CA GLN A 659 -17.08 42.46 25.89
C GLN A 659 -17.38 41.16 26.64
N ALA A 660 -17.26 40.00 25.98
CA ALA A 660 -17.48 38.69 26.61
C ALA A 660 -16.47 38.40 27.75
N THR A 661 -15.26 38.95 27.66
CA THR A 661 -14.23 38.83 28.71
C THR A 661 -14.58 39.69 29.92
N VAL A 662 -15.03 40.94 29.71
CA VAL A 662 -15.49 41.83 30.77
C VAL A 662 -16.71 41.22 31.49
N GLU A 663 -17.68 40.70 30.74
CA GLU A 663 -18.86 40.02 31.28
C GLU A 663 -18.53 38.74 32.08
N ALA A 664 -17.42 38.07 31.76
CA ALA A 664 -16.93 36.90 32.52
C ALA A 664 -16.12 37.30 33.77
N SER A 665 -15.46 38.45 33.74
CA SER A 665 -14.64 38.98 34.85
C SER A 665 -15.45 39.76 35.88
N THR A 666 -16.65 40.25 35.53
CA THR A 666 -17.59 40.77 36.52
C THR A 666 -18.08 39.61 37.38
N PRO A 667 -17.82 39.59 38.70
CA PRO A 667 -18.41 38.59 39.57
C PRO A 667 -19.92 38.77 39.46
N ALA A 668 -20.63 37.70 39.09
CA ALA A 668 -22.08 37.69 39.27
C ALA A 668 -22.33 38.06 40.73
N SER A 669 -23.06 39.16 40.96
CA SER A 669 -23.54 39.53 42.29
C SER A 669 -24.09 38.27 42.94
N ALA A 670 -23.64 37.97 44.17
CA ALA A 670 -24.12 36.83 44.93
C ALA A 670 -25.64 36.73 44.77
N PRO A 671 -26.20 35.57 44.38
CA PRO A 671 -27.64 35.42 44.40
C PRO A 671 -28.09 35.67 45.84
N GLU A 672 -29.08 36.55 46.03
CA GLU A 672 -29.71 36.67 47.33
C GLU A 672 -30.18 35.27 47.77
N PRO A 673 -29.91 34.87 49.02
CA PRO A 673 -30.30 33.55 49.53
C PRO A 673 -31.84 33.50 49.64
N GLY A 674 -32.51 33.11 48.56
CA GLY A 674 -33.96 32.99 48.52
C GLY A 674 -34.61 32.77 47.14
N ALA A 675 -33.93 33.03 46.02
CA ALA A 675 -34.53 32.82 44.70
C ALA A 675 -34.21 31.44 44.12
N MET A 676 -35.18 30.52 44.14
CA MET A 676 -35.17 29.32 43.28
C MET A 676 -35.20 29.78 41.81
N GLN A 677 -34.05 29.82 41.14
CA GLN A 677 -34.00 29.96 39.68
C GLN A 677 -34.14 28.57 39.05
N VAL A 678 -35.22 28.38 38.29
CA VAL A 678 -35.51 27.17 37.50
C VAL A 678 -34.87 27.23 36.11
N ASP A 679 -34.31 28.36 35.70
CA ASP A 679 -33.65 28.52 34.39
C ASP A 679 -32.16 28.83 34.53
N ALA A 680 -31.34 27.79 34.70
CA ALA A 680 -29.92 27.90 34.38
C ALA A 680 -29.79 28.14 32.86
N PRO A 681 -29.01 29.13 32.39
CA PRO A 681 -28.78 29.31 30.96
C PRO A 681 -28.16 28.04 30.38
N LYS A 682 -28.58 27.65 29.16
CA LYS A 682 -28.03 26.48 28.46
C LYS A 682 -26.49 26.53 28.46
N PRO A 683 -25.77 25.41 28.60
CA PRO A 683 -24.31 25.38 28.72
C PRO A 683 -23.55 26.07 27.56
N ASP A 684 -24.20 26.25 26.40
CA ASP A 684 -23.64 26.94 25.23
C ASP A 684 -23.69 28.48 25.31
N GLU A 685 -24.42 29.10 26.25
CA GLU A 685 -24.60 30.56 26.34
C GLU A 685 -23.79 31.23 27.47
N SER A 686 -23.01 30.47 28.24
CA SER A 686 -22.17 31.03 29.30
C SER A 686 -21.18 32.08 28.76
N PRO A 687 -20.83 33.12 29.54
CA PRO A 687 -19.87 34.13 29.10
C PRO A 687 -18.50 33.50 28.77
N THR A 688 -18.10 32.44 29.46
CA THR A 688 -16.89 31.64 29.18
C THR A 688 -16.98 30.86 27.86
N SER A 689 -18.14 30.29 27.54
CA SER A 689 -18.40 29.63 26.25
C SER A 689 -18.32 30.65 25.11
N ARG A 690 -18.89 31.84 25.28
CA ARG A 690 -18.79 32.94 24.29
C ARG A 690 -17.36 33.42 24.08
N ARG A 691 -16.54 33.55 25.14
CA ARG A 691 -15.10 33.84 25.03
C ARG A 691 -14.37 32.79 24.17
N CYS A 692 -14.61 31.51 24.42
CA CYS A 692 -14.02 30.42 23.64
C CYS A 692 -14.42 30.46 22.16
N VAL A 693 -15.69 30.73 21.86
CA VAL A 693 -16.21 30.83 20.47
C VAL A 693 -15.52 31.97 19.72
N PHE A 694 -15.41 33.15 20.31
CA PHE A 694 -14.76 34.28 19.65
C PHE A 694 -13.25 34.08 19.51
N MET A 695 -12.58 33.38 20.44
CA MET A 695 -11.18 32.98 20.26
C MET A 695 -10.98 31.99 19.10
N ASP A 696 -11.85 30.99 18.95
CA ASP A 696 -11.78 30.08 17.79
C ASP A 696 -12.11 30.81 16.47
N LEU A 697 -13.01 31.80 16.51
CA LEU A 697 -13.31 32.61 15.34
C LEU A 697 -12.11 33.48 14.94
N ALA A 698 -11.45 34.13 15.92
CA ALA A 698 -10.23 34.89 15.70
C ALA A 698 -9.08 34.00 15.20
N LEU A 699 -8.94 32.80 15.74
CA LEU A 699 -8.00 31.77 15.25
C LEU A 699 -8.22 31.47 13.76
N SER A 700 -9.47 31.45 13.30
CA SER A 700 -9.79 31.17 11.90
C SER A 700 -9.35 32.28 10.95
N LEU A 701 -9.00 33.47 11.45
CA LEU A 701 -8.56 34.61 10.64
C LEU A 701 -7.04 34.80 10.59
N VAL A 702 -6.27 34.09 11.42
CA VAL A 702 -4.81 34.28 11.60
C VAL A 702 -4.04 34.33 10.29
N GLY A 703 -4.38 33.47 9.31
CA GLY A 703 -3.68 33.40 8.02
C GLY A 703 -3.91 34.59 7.08
N GLY A 704 -4.77 35.55 7.43
CA GLY A 704 -5.06 36.76 6.64
C GLY A 704 -4.86 38.07 7.41
N LEU A 705 -4.21 38.04 8.59
CA LEU A 705 -3.96 39.20 9.43
C LEU A 705 -2.56 39.79 9.17
N ASP A 706 -2.44 41.11 9.36
CA ASP A 706 -1.17 41.84 9.40
C ASP A 706 -0.50 41.73 10.78
N ASP A 707 0.79 42.07 10.87
CA ASP A 707 1.57 41.99 12.11
C ASP A 707 0.97 42.81 13.26
N GLU A 708 0.32 43.94 12.95
CA GLU A 708 -0.42 44.77 13.92
C GLU A 708 -1.63 44.04 14.52
N ALA A 709 -2.49 43.45 13.68
CA ALA A 709 -3.66 42.72 14.15
C ALA A 709 -3.27 41.43 14.89
N LEU A 710 -2.19 40.76 14.48
CA LEU A 710 -1.60 39.65 15.22
C LEU A 710 -1.09 40.09 16.59
N GLY A 711 -0.47 41.27 16.67
CA GLY A 711 -0.08 41.90 17.93
C GLY A 711 -1.26 42.13 18.88
N MET A 712 -2.41 42.59 18.35
CA MET A 712 -3.65 42.78 19.10
C MET A 712 -4.28 41.45 19.56
N LEU A 713 -4.23 40.42 18.72
CA LEU A 713 -4.69 39.08 19.10
C LEU A 713 -3.84 38.51 20.22
N PHE A 714 -2.52 38.65 20.11
CA PHE A 714 -1.57 38.20 21.11
C PHE A 714 -1.76 38.91 22.45
N SER A 715 -1.88 40.25 22.47
CA SER A 715 -2.09 41.00 23.71
C SER A 715 -3.40 40.61 24.41
N THR A 716 -4.44 40.27 23.66
CA THR A 716 -5.73 39.81 24.19
C THR A 716 -5.65 38.35 24.67
N ALA A 717 -4.88 37.50 24.00
CA ALA A 717 -4.71 36.10 24.39
C ALA A 717 -3.75 35.92 25.58
N ARG A 718 -2.81 36.85 25.80
CA ARG A 718 -1.76 36.76 26.83
C ARG A 718 -2.32 36.54 28.24
N PRO A 719 -3.30 37.32 28.74
CA PRO A 719 -3.93 37.06 30.04
C PRO A 719 -4.65 35.70 30.09
N ALA A 720 -5.25 35.28 28.97
CA ALA A 720 -5.99 34.02 28.88
C ALA A 720 -5.10 32.76 28.93
N LEU A 721 -3.78 32.90 28.77
CA LEU A 721 -2.81 31.79 28.94
C LEU A 721 -2.64 31.38 30.41
N GLN A 722 -2.93 32.28 31.34
CA GLN A 722 -2.86 32.05 32.80
C GLN A 722 -4.25 31.94 33.44
N ASP A 723 -5.32 31.82 32.64
CA ASP A 723 -6.69 31.69 33.12
C ASP A 723 -6.88 30.37 33.90
N THR A 724 -7.76 30.38 34.90
CA THR A 724 -8.08 29.19 35.72
C THR A 724 -8.97 28.21 34.96
N ASP A 725 -9.71 28.68 33.95
CA ASP A 725 -10.55 27.84 33.11
C ASP A 725 -9.73 27.08 32.06
N ALA A 726 -9.78 25.75 32.14
CA ALA A 726 -9.03 24.84 31.27
C ALA A 726 -9.42 24.92 29.78
N ALA A 727 -10.67 25.32 29.46
CA ALA A 727 -11.14 25.47 28.09
C ALA A 727 -10.61 26.78 27.48
N VAL A 728 -10.70 27.89 28.21
CA VAL A 728 -10.16 29.19 27.78
C VAL A 728 -8.65 29.09 27.58
N GLN A 729 -7.94 28.49 28.53
CA GLN A 729 -6.50 28.29 28.44
C GLN A 729 -6.13 27.44 27.21
N LYS A 730 -6.84 26.32 26.96
CA LYS A 730 -6.62 25.47 25.76
C LYS A 730 -6.80 26.28 24.48
N LYS A 731 -7.79 27.16 24.39
CA LYS A 731 -8.04 28.01 23.21
C LYS A 731 -6.97 29.09 23.04
N ALA A 732 -6.55 29.74 24.12
CA ALA A 732 -5.48 30.73 24.09
C ALA A 732 -4.16 30.14 23.57
N TYR A 733 -3.75 28.96 24.05
CA TYR A 733 -2.57 28.27 23.52
C TYR A 733 -2.75 27.79 22.07
N LYS A 734 -3.96 27.43 21.65
CA LYS A 734 -4.25 27.09 20.26
C LYS A 734 -4.07 28.31 19.35
N VAL A 735 -4.59 29.47 19.76
CA VAL A 735 -4.37 30.76 19.08
C VAL A 735 -2.88 31.06 18.98
N LEU A 736 -2.16 31.01 20.10
CA LEU A 736 -0.72 31.26 20.13
C LEU A 736 0.06 30.32 19.19
N SER A 737 -0.26 29.02 19.22
CA SER A 737 0.41 28.03 18.36
C SER A 737 0.20 28.31 16.88
N SER A 738 -0.97 28.82 16.50
CA SER A 738 -1.28 29.17 15.11
C SER A 738 -0.61 30.47 14.68
N ILE A 739 -0.47 31.46 15.57
CA ILE A 739 0.29 32.68 15.29
C ILE A 739 1.76 32.32 15.06
N CYS A 740 2.33 31.51 15.94
CA CYS A 740 3.71 31.04 15.80
C CYS A 740 3.90 30.26 14.50
N GLN A 741 2.96 29.39 14.11
CA GLN A 741 3.08 28.61 12.87
C GLN A 741 2.95 29.47 11.59
N ALA A 742 2.12 30.51 11.62
CA ALA A 742 1.81 31.32 10.45
C ALA A 742 2.89 32.37 10.14
N ASN A 743 3.52 32.98 11.17
CA ASN A 743 4.42 34.12 10.99
C ASN A 743 5.70 33.98 11.83
N MET A 744 6.77 33.47 11.21
CA MET A 744 8.10 33.43 11.83
C MET A 744 8.66 34.85 12.11
N SER A 745 8.30 35.84 11.29
CA SER A 745 8.63 37.25 11.51
C SER A 745 8.07 37.79 12.83
N PHE A 746 6.83 37.41 13.17
CA PHE A 746 6.19 37.77 14.44
C PHE A 746 6.91 37.14 15.63
N VAL A 747 7.30 35.87 15.51
CA VAL A 747 8.09 35.18 16.55
C VAL A 747 9.42 35.90 16.76
N ALA A 748 10.08 36.34 15.68
CA ALA A 748 11.34 37.08 15.76
C ALA A 748 11.19 38.44 16.47
N GLY A 749 10.14 39.20 16.15
CA GLY A 749 9.90 40.54 16.72
C GLY A 749 9.42 40.54 18.19
N LYS A 750 8.83 39.44 18.68
CA LYS A 750 8.28 39.33 20.05
C LYS A 750 8.84 38.16 20.86
N ALA A 751 10.00 37.63 20.48
CA ALA A 751 10.59 36.44 21.09
C ALA A 751 10.76 36.56 22.61
N GLU A 752 11.22 37.71 23.11
CA GLU A 752 11.44 37.94 24.55
C GLU A 752 10.13 37.96 25.33
N GLU A 753 9.12 38.69 24.84
CA GLU A 753 7.79 38.76 25.45
C GLU A 753 7.09 37.39 25.45
N LEU A 754 7.27 36.61 24.38
CA LEU A 754 6.78 35.23 24.28
C LEU A 754 7.48 34.31 25.28
N LEU A 755 8.80 34.41 25.40
CA LEU A 755 9.59 33.60 26.32
C LEU A 755 9.22 33.90 27.77
N GLU A 756 9.13 35.17 28.15
CA GLU A 756 8.71 35.59 29.50
C GLU A 756 7.28 35.11 29.83
N THR A 757 6.36 35.24 28.88
CA THR A 757 4.97 34.78 29.06
C THR A 757 4.89 33.26 29.20
N LEU A 758 5.69 32.50 28.45
CA LEU A 758 5.71 31.04 28.54
C LEU A 758 6.39 30.57 29.83
N LEU A 759 7.47 31.21 30.27
CA LEU A 759 8.13 30.88 31.53
C LEU A 759 7.25 31.20 32.75
N SER A 760 6.60 32.38 32.76
CA SER A 760 5.68 32.78 33.84
C SER A 760 4.42 31.91 33.95
N SER A 761 3.97 31.33 32.83
CA SER A 761 2.79 30.45 32.81
C SER A 761 3.08 28.98 33.15
N LEU A 762 4.35 28.59 33.31
CA LEU A 762 4.78 27.19 33.53
C LEU A 762 4.06 26.51 34.71
N SER A 763 3.85 27.23 35.82
CA SER A 763 3.22 26.70 37.03
C SER A 763 1.71 26.46 36.91
N ASN A 764 1.04 27.16 35.98
CA ASN A 764 -0.42 27.22 35.88
C ASN A 764 -0.98 26.51 34.63
N VAL A 765 -0.21 25.66 33.95
CA VAL A 765 -0.66 24.99 32.71
C VAL A 765 -1.49 23.73 32.99
N HIS A 766 -2.76 23.76 32.61
CA HIS A 766 -3.65 22.60 32.63
C HIS A 766 -3.28 21.56 31.57
N SER A 767 -3.50 20.27 31.87
CA SER A 767 -3.15 19.13 31.01
C SER A 767 -3.79 19.19 29.61
N SER A 768 -4.98 19.78 29.50
CA SER A 768 -5.71 20.00 28.23
C SER A 768 -5.00 20.97 27.27
N ALA A 769 -4.22 21.92 27.79
CA ALA A 769 -3.55 22.98 27.03
C ALA A 769 -2.11 22.61 26.65
N ARG A 770 -1.46 21.71 27.41
CA ARG A 770 -0.05 21.32 27.25
C ARG A 770 0.32 20.94 25.81
N ARG A 771 -0.57 20.25 25.07
CA ARG A 771 -0.30 19.90 23.66
C ARG A 771 -0.04 21.12 22.79
N HIS A 772 -0.89 22.14 22.85
CA HIS A 772 -0.75 23.34 22.02
C HIS A 772 0.42 24.20 22.50
N ARG A 773 0.68 24.20 23.82
CA ARG A 773 1.87 24.82 24.39
C ARG A 773 3.17 24.22 23.85
N LEU A 774 3.29 22.88 23.80
CA LEU A 774 4.46 22.22 23.19
C LEU A 774 4.66 22.62 21.73
N ILE A 775 3.58 22.81 20.96
CA ILE A 775 3.67 23.30 19.58
C ILE A 775 4.17 24.75 19.54
N CYS A 776 3.81 25.60 20.51
CA CYS A 776 4.39 26.95 20.61
C CYS A 776 5.89 26.88 20.92
N LEU A 777 6.27 26.03 21.87
CA LEU A 777 7.66 25.81 22.27
C LEU A 777 8.52 25.30 21.12
N HIS A 778 7.97 24.45 20.25
CA HIS A 778 8.63 24.02 19.02
C HIS A 778 9.16 25.20 18.20
N PHE A 779 8.27 26.11 17.81
CA PHE A 779 8.64 27.25 16.96
C PHE A 779 9.58 28.22 17.68
N LEU A 780 9.34 28.47 18.97
CA LEU A 780 10.17 29.37 19.77
C LEU A 780 11.59 28.81 19.96
N ILE A 781 11.74 27.52 20.30
CA ILE A 781 13.04 26.90 20.52
C ILE A 781 13.82 26.85 19.20
N LEU A 782 13.20 26.48 18.08
CA LEU A 782 13.86 26.51 16.78
C LEU A 782 14.35 27.91 16.40
N TYR A 783 13.61 28.96 16.75
CA TYR A 783 14.05 30.34 16.59
C TYR A 783 15.22 30.69 17.53
N LEU A 784 15.11 30.39 18.82
CA LEU A 784 16.14 30.67 19.83
C LEU A 784 17.46 29.97 19.52
N LEU A 785 17.43 28.78 18.90
CA LEU A 785 18.63 28.06 18.46
C LEU A 785 19.40 28.81 17.37
N LYS A 786 18.70 29.60 16.54
CA LYS A 786 19.28 30.43 15.48
C LYS A 786 19.73 31.81 15.98
N SER A 787 19.21 32.27 17.12
CA SER A 787 19.43 33.63 17.65
C SER A 787 20.67 33.73 18.56
N GLU A 788 21.31 34.89 18.59
CA GLU A 788 22.41 35.24 19.50
C GLU A 788 21.92 35.79 20.85
N TYR A 789 20.89 35.17 21.45
CA TYR A 789 20.35 35.63 22.73
C TYR A 789 21.21 35.15 23.91
N GLU A 790 21.66 36.06 24.79
CA GLU A 790 22.63 35.76 25.86
C GLU A 790 22.12 34.75 26.90
N LYS A 791 20.82 34.78 27.26
CA LYS A 791 20.20 33.86 28.24
C LYS A 791 19.57 32.61 27.61
N LYS A 792 19.88 32.32 26.33
CA LYS A 792 19.20 31.25 25.59
C LYS A 792 19.38 29.87 26.21
N ASN A 793 20.57 29.56 26.71
CA ASN A 793 20.86 28.21 27.20
C ASN A 793 20.13 27.90 28.52
N GLU A 794 19.98 28.88 29.41
CA GLU A 794 19.23 28.74 30.66
C GLU A 794 17.72 28.61 30.40
N ALA A 795 17.20 29.45 29.49
CA ALA A 795 15.81 29.37 29.04
C ALA A 795 15.52 28.03 28.34
N ILE A 796 16.41 27.56 27.46
CA ILE A 796 16.25 26.28 26.77
C ILE A 796 16.32 25.11 27.77
N ALA A 797 17.21 25.16 28.78
CA ALA A 797 17.30 24.11 29.80
C ALA A 797 16.02 23.99 30.64
N THR A 798 15.44 25.12 31.05
CA THR A 798 14.16 25.12 31.78
C THR A 798 13.01 24.58 30.93
N LEU A 799 12.93 24.97 29.66
CA LEU A 799 11.92 24.47 28.71
C LEU A 799 12.11 22.97 28.39
N ILE A 800 13.34 22.47 28.29
CA ILE A 800 13.61 21.06 28.07
C ILE A 800 13.10 20.22 29.24
N SER A 801 13.25 20.70 30.48
CA SER A 801 12.71 20.00 31.65
C SER A 801 11.18 19.84 31.56
N GLU A 802 10.46 20.84 31.02
CA GLU A 802 9.02 20.77 30.75
C GLU A 802 8.70 19.74 29.65
N ILE A 803 9.42 19.78 28.53
CA ILE A 803 9.23 18.86 27.39
C ILE A 803 9.48 17.41 27.81
N VAL A 804 10.54 17.18 28.60
CA VAL A 804 10.88 15.87 29.16
C VAL A 804 9.73 15.36 30.02
N LEU A 805 9.21 16.17 30.96
CA LEU A 805 8.03 15.78 31.76
C LEU A 805 6.81 15.45 30.88
N ALA A 806 6.61 16.19 29.79
CA ALA A 806 5.49 15.97 28.88
C ALA A 806 5.53 14.60 28.16
N THR A 807 6.69 13.94 28.09
CA THR A 807 6.79 12.56 27.55
C THR A 807 6.05 11.52 28.40
N LYS A 808 5.72 11.85 29.65
CA LYS A 808 5.01 10.97 30.61
C LYS A 808 3.58 11.43 30.92
N GLU A 809 3.05 12.35 30.13
CA GLU A 809 1.67 12.83 30.25
C GLU A 809 0.60 11.73 30.17
N SER A 810 -0.58 11.97 30.73
CA SER A 810 -1.72 11.05 30.61
C SER A 810 -2.24 10.96 29.18
N ASN A 811 -2.26 12.10 28.47
CA ASN A 811 -2.76 12.21 27.10
C ASN A 811 -1.74 11.69 26.07
N LYS A 812 -2.13 10.65 25.31
CA LYS A 812 -1.30 10.06 24.24
C LYS A 812 -0.89 11.06 23.15
N LYS A 813 -1.79 11.98 22.78
CA LYS A 813 -1.52 13.00 21.74
C LYS A 813 -0.46 14.01 22.23
N THR A 814 -0.44 14.34 23.52
CA THR A 814 0.57 15.23 24.14
C THR A 814 1.92 14.56 24.24
N ARG A 815 1.99 13.28 24.68
CA ARG A 815 3.25 12.52 24.72
C ARG A 815 3.92 12.42 23.35
N ASN A 816 3.13 12.14 22.30
CA ASN A 816 3.65 12.08 20.94
C ASN A 816 4.19 13.43 20.48
N ALA A 817 3.47 14.53 20.74
CA ALA A 817 3.96 15.87 20.43
C ALA A 817 5.26 16.21 21.17
N ALA A 818 5.44 15.74 22.41
CA ALA A 818 6.69 15.89 23.15
C ALA A 818 7.85 15.08 22.53
N TYR A 819 7.58 13.83 22.09
CA TYR A 819 8.58 13.03 21.37
C TYR A 819 9.00 13.66 20.05
N ASP A 820 8.03 14.13 19.26
CA ASP A 820 8.29 14.78 17.98
C ASP A 820 9.14 16.04 18.18
N LEU A 821 8.79 16.85 19.19
CA LEU A 821 9.55 18.06 19.54
C LEU A 821 11.00 17.76 19.97
N LEU A 822 11.24 16.73 20.78
CA LEU A 822 12.61 16.34 21.17
C LEU A 822 13.48 15.98 19.96
N ILE A 823 12.90 15.33 18.96
CA ILE A 823 13.60 14.95 17.72
C ILE A 823 13.88 16.18 16.85
N GLU A 824 12.89 17.05 16.69
CA GLU A 824 13.03 18.27 15.89
C GLU A 824 14.08 19.21 16.50
N ILE A 825 14.15 19.32 17.83
CA ILE A 825 15.24 20.03 18.53
C ILE A 825 16.59 19.34 18.25
N GLY A 826 16.64 18.01 18.31
CA GLY A 826 17.85 17.24 17.99
C GLY A 826 18.37 17.51 16.58
N TYR A 827 17.50 17.49 15.57
CA TYR A 827 17.87 17.85 14.19
C TYR A 827 18.30 19.31 14.06
N GLY A 828 17.59 20.24 14.72
CA GLY A 828 17.96 21.66 14.73
C GLY A 828 19.33 21.92 15.36
N MET A 829 19.78 21.09 16.29
CA MET A 829 21.10 21.17 16.92
C MET A 829 22.19 20.41 16.14
N GLN A 830 21.81 19.44 15.31
CA GLN A 830 22.72 18.68 14.43
C GLN A 830 23.01 19.40 13.10
N ASN A 831 22.01 20.06 12.51
CA ASN A 831 22.11 20.61 11.15
C ASN A 831 23.12 21.76 11.04
N GLU A 832 24.12 21.58 10.16
CA GLU A 832 25.18 22.57 9.89
C GLU A 832 24.65 23.87 9.27
N GLU A 833 23.62 23.79 8.41
CA GLU A 833 22.98 24.97 7.79
C GLU A 833 22.30 25.91 8.79
N THR A 834 21.94 25.40 9.97
CA THR A 834 21.37 26.19 11.07
C THR A 834 22.41 26.60 12.11
N GLY A 835 23.70 26.43 11.81
CA GLY A 835 24.82 26.68 12.71
C GLY A 835 24.98 25.62 13.80
N GLY A 836 24.33 24.46 13.67
CA GLY A 836 24.44 23.32 14.57
C GLY A 836 25.77 22.56 14.40
N SER A 837 26.12 21.74 15.39
CA SER A 837 27.30 20.86 15.34
C SER A 837 27.04 19.57 16.11
N GLN A 838 27.79 18.51 15.81
CA GLN A 838 27.74 17.28 16.59
C GLN A 838 27.96 17.53 18.09
N GLU A 839 28.79 18.52 18.45
CA GLU A 839 29.03 18.94 19.83
C GLU A 839 27.77 19.53 20.49
N ARG A 840 26.96 20.33 19.77
CA ARG A 840 25.69 20.86 20.30
C ARG A 840 24.66 19.78 20.51
N LEU A 841 24.59 18.78 19.62
CA LEU A 841 23.77 17.60 19.83
C LEU A 841 24.20 16.83 21.10
N MET A 842 25.51 16.71 21.34
CA MET A 842 26.03 16.12 22.58
C MET A 842 25.73 16.97 23.82
N GLN A 843 25.81 18.30 23.73
CA GLN A 843 25.41 19.20 24.81
C GLN A 843 23.93 19.05 25.15
N PHE A 844 23.05 18.94 24.15
CA PHE A 844 21.62 18.69 24.35
C PHE A 844 21.34 17.34 24.98
N PHE A 845 22.01 16.29 24.50
CA PHE A 845 21.93 14.98 25.12
C PHE A 845 22.36 15.04 26.59
N THR A 846 23.47 15.72 26.88
CA THR A 846 24.00 15.93 28.24
C THR A 846 23.03 16.72 29.13
N MET A 847 22.33 17.71 28.56
CA MET A 847 21.31 18.48 29.28
C MET A 847 20.12 17.60 29.70
N ILE A 848 19.72 16.66 28.85
CA ILE A 848 18.67 15.67 29.19
C ILE A 848 19.20 14.64 30.20
N VAL A 849 20.48 14.24 30.10
CA VAL A 849 21.14 13.42 31.14
C VAL A 849 21.13 14.15 32.49
N GLY A 850 21.34 15.47 32.51
CA GLY A 850 21.21 16.30 33.71
C GLY A 850 19.83 16.22 34.37
N CYS A 851 18.77 15.98 33.61
CA CYS A 851 17.42 15.77 34.14
C CYS A 851 17.27 14.46 34.94
N LEU A 852 18.23 13.53 34.85
CA LEU A 852 18.27 12.33 35.70
C LEU A 852 18.59 12.65 37.17
N ALA A 853 19.19 13.82 37.45
CA ALA A 853 19.40 14.33 38.80
C ALA A 853 18.16 15.01 39.40
N GLY A 854 17.01 14.94 38.72
CA GLY A 854 15.76 15.54 39.16
C GLY A 854 15.30 15.02 40.54
N SER A 855 14.74 15.92 41.35
CA SER A 855 14.28 15.62 42.72
C SER A 855 13.05 14.69 42.76
N THR A 856 12.28 14.61 41.68
CA THR A 856 11.08 13.76 41.61
C THR A 856 11.33 12.47 40.81
N PRO A 857 10.88 11.31 41.31
CA PRO A 857 10.99 10.05 40.56
C PRO A 857 10.30 10.09 39.19
N HIS A 858 9.28 10.93 39.05
CA HIS A 858 8.57 11.15 37.79
C HIS A 858 9.46 11.83 36.74
N MET A 859 10.22 12.85 37.14
CA MET A 859 11.22 13.50 36.27
C MET A 859 12.31 12.51 35.84
N VAL A 860 12.85 11.73 36.77
CA VAL A 860 13.88 10.71 36.46
C VAL A 860 13.33 9.68 35.46
N SER A 861 12.10 9.18 35.69
CA SER A 861 11.43 8.24 34.78
C SER A 861 11.17 8.83 33.39
N ALA A 862 10.86 10.13 33.29
CA ALA A 862 10.62 10.85 32.05
C ALA A 862 11.92 11.12 31.27
N ALA A 863 12.98 11.54 31.96
CA ALA A 863 14.31 11.74 31.38
C ALA A 863 14.85 10.45 30.73
N VAL A 864 14.72 9.30 31.40
CA VAL A 864 15.10 7.99 30.82
C VAL A 864 14.33 7.67 29.53
N VAL A 865 13.05 8.03 29.45
CA VAL A 865 12.22 7.81 28.25
C VAL A 865 12.58 8.75 27.12
N ALA A 866 12.88 10.02 27.42
CA ALA A 866 13.39 10.98 26.45
C ALA A 866 14.74 10.54 25.86
N LEU A 867 15.68 10.10 26.71
CA LEU A 867 16.97 9.55 26.27
C LEU A 867 16.79 8.33 25.38
N ALA A 868 15.88 7.41 25.73
CA ALA A 868 15.56 6.25 24.91
C ALA A 868 15.00 6.65 23.52
N ARG A 869 14.21 7.71 23.42
CA ARG A 869 13.68 8.19 22.13
C ARG A 869 14.78 8.78 21.25
N LEU A 870 15.67 9.59 21.83
CA LEU A 870 16.79 10.21 21.11
C LEU A 870 17.82 9.17 20.65
N LEU A 871 18.20 8.23 21.52
CA LEU A 871 19.09 7.11 21.17
C LEU A 871 18.50 6.22 20.06
N TYR A 872 17.17 6.11 19.97
CA TYR A 872 16.53 5.34 18.92
C TYR A 872 16.61 6.01 17.54
N GLU A 873 16.60 7.35 17.51
CA GLU A 873 16.61 8.16 16.28
C GLU A 873 18.05 8.46 15.83
N PHE A 874 18.85 9.06 16.71
CA PHE A 874 20.23 9.48 16.46
C PHE A 874 21.22 8.38 16.85
N SER A 875 20.91 7.13 16.51
CA SER A 875 21.75 5.99 16.92
C SER A 875 23.15 6.05 16.29
N ALA A 876 23.29 6.63 15.09
CA ALA A 876 24.60 6.73 14.45
C ALA A 876 25.52 7.68 15.22
N GLU A 877 25.01 8.84 15.67
CA GLU A 877 25.82 9.82 16.38
C GLU A 877 25.95 9.52 17.88
N LEU A 878 24.93 8.97 18.55
CA LEU A 878 24.91 8.82 20.01
C LEU A 878 25.40 7.45 20.53
N CYS A 879 25.72 6.47 19.68
CA CYS A 879 26.19 5.15 20.17
C CYS A 879 27.42 5.23 21.06
N HIS A 880 28.35 6.16 20.79
CA HIS A 880 29.58 6.32 21.57
C HIS A 880 29.37 6.84 22.99
N THR A 881 28.21 7.44 23.32
CA THR A 881 27.89 7.93 24.68
C THR A 881 27.14 6.90 25.54
N VAL A 882 26.71 5.78 24.93
CA VAL A 882 26.04 4.68 25.62
C VAL A 882 26.91 4.06 26.74
N PRO A 883 28.23 3.85 26.57
CA PRO A 883 29.10 3.32 27.62
C PRO A 883 29.10 4.18 28.89
N ASP A 884 28.98 5.50 28.77
CA ASP A 884 28.97 6.43 29.91
C ASP A 884 27.58 6.52 30.58
N LEU A 885 26.51 6.40 29.77
CA LEU A 885 25.14 6.46 30.27
C LEU A 885 24.68 5.16 30.93
N LEU A 886 25.12 4.01 30.41
CA LEU A 886 24.60 2.70 30.77
C LEU A 886 24.82 2.33 32.25
N PRO A 887 26.00 2.56 32.88
CA PRO A 887 26.20 2.32 34.31
C PRO A 887 25.24 3.14 35.18
N SER A 888 25.06 4.42 34.84
CA SER A 888 24.13 5.33 35.52
C SER A 888 22.68 4.86 35.38
N ALA A 889 22.28 4.42 34.19
CA ALA A 889 20.95 3.86 33.96
C ALA A 889 20.74 2.53 34.71
N LEU A 890 21.72 1.63 34.73
CA LEU A 890 21.65 0.36 35.44
C LEU A 890 21.63 0.56 36.97
N LEU A 891 22.28 1.59 37.50
CA LEU A 891 22.17 1.97 38.91
C LEU A 891 20.72 2.34 39.28
N LEU A 892 19.99 2.99 38.38
CA LEU A 892 18.57 3.32 38.58
C LEU A 892 17.67 2.08 38.67
N LEU A 893 18.11 0.90 38.20
CA LEU A 893 17.39 -0.37 38.44
C LEU A 893 17.43 -0.80 39.91
N LYS A 894 18.37 -0.30 40.71
CA LYS A 894 18.41 -0.56 42.17
C LYS A 894 17.45 0.35 42.95
N SER A 895 16.79 1.31 42.29
CA SER A 895 15.82 2.20 42.92
C SER A 895 14.53 1.45 43.32
N ARG A 896 13.83 1.94 44.36
CA ARG A 896 12.56 1.33 44.83
C ARG A 896 11.33 1.73 44.00
N ASN A 897 11.47 2.61 43.00
CA ASN A 897 10.34 3.16 42.26
C ASN A 897 10.06 2.41 40.94
N ARG A 898 8.86 1.85 40.85
CA ARG A 898 8.37 1.07 39.69
C ARG A 898 8.36 1.86 38.38
N GLU A 899 8.08 3.16 38.42
CA GLU A 899 8.06 4.00 37.23
C GLU A 899 9.45 4.16 36.61
N ILE A 900 10.48 4.27 37.45
CA ILE A 900 11.87 4.39 37.00
C ILE A 900 12.32 3.06 36.40
N ILE A 901 12.10 1.95 37.11
CA ILE A 901 12.45 0.60 36.65
C ILE A 901 11.80 0.31 35.29
N LYS A 902 10.51 0.62 35.11
CA LYS A 902 9.79 0.41 33.84
C LYS A 902 10.42 1.19 32.68
N SER A 903 10.83 2.44 32.92
CA SER A 903 11.50 3.29 31.92
C SER A 903 12.91 2.78 31.59
N VAL A 904 13.70 2.40 32.59
CA VAL A 904 15.06 1.90 32.40
C VAL A 904 15.06 0.57 31.63
N LEU A 905 14.14 -0.34 31.93
CA LEU A 905 13.96 -1.58 31.13
C LEU A 905 13.60 -1.28 29.67
N GLY A 906 12.89 -0.18 29.40
CA GLY A 906 12.62 0.26 28.04
C GLY A 906 13.83 0.90 27.35
N LEU A 907 14.65 1.67 28.07
CA LEU A 907 15.94 2.17 27.57
C LEU A 907 16.88 1.01 27.20
N VAL A 908 17.03 0.02 28.08
CA VAL A 908 17.83 -1.20 27.83
C VAL A 908 17.33 -1.92 26.56
N LYS A 909 16.01 -2.00 26.36
CA LYS A 909 15.42 -2.59 25.15
C LYS A 909 15.78 -1.81 23.88
N VAL A 910 15.84 -0.48 23.94
CA VAL A 910 16.26 0.37 22.81
C VAL A 910 17.75 0.18 22.51
N VAL A 911 18.61 0.19 23.55
CA VAL A 911 20.05 -0.04 23.40
C VAL A 911 20.31 -1.38 22.69
N ILE A 912 19.65 -2.46 23.13
CA ILE A 912 19.78 -3.78 22.48
C ILE A 912 19.30 -3.76 21.02
N ALA A 913 18.31 -2.94 20.69
CA ALA A 913 17.75 -2.89 19.34
C ALA A 913 18.65 -2.11 18.35
N ARG A 914 19.39 -1.11 18.82
CA ARG A 914 20.13 -0.16 17.96
C ARG A 914 21.64 -0.29 17.99
N LEU A 915 22.24 -0.74 19.10
CA LEU A 915 23.70 -0.85 19.23
C LEU A 915 24.28 -1.94 18.29
N PRO A 916 25.49 -1.74 17.72
CA PRO A 916 26.22 -2.79 17.03
C PRO A 916 26.48 -4.01 17.93
N ALA A 917 26.55 -5.21 17.36
CA ALA A 917 26.70 -6.45 18.13
C ALA A 917 28.02 -6.50 18.93
N VAL A 918 29.09 -5.90 18.39
CA VAL A 918 30.43 -5.90 19.00
C VAL A 918 30.47 -5.07 20.29
N GLU A 919 29.89 -3.88 20.28
CA GLU A 919 29.79 -3.01 21.47
C GLU A 919 28.79 -3.58 22.50
N LEU A 920 27.72 -4.23 22.03
CA LEU A 920 26.73 -4.86 22.89
C LEU A 920 27.33 -6.02 23.72
N GLU A 921 28.29 -6.76 23.16
CA GLU A 921 28.98 -7.84 23.87
C GLU A 921 29.85 -7.34 25.03
N GLN A 922 30.47 -6.16 24.90
CA GLN A 922 31.32 -5.56 25.93
C GLN A 922 30.53 -5.17 27.19
N HIS A 923 29.28 -4.75 27.03
CA HIS A 923 28.42 -4.32 28.14
C HIS A 923 27.45 -5.40 28.64
N LEU A 924 27.45 -6.58 27.99
CA LEU A 924 26.50 -7.66 28.26
C LEU A 924 26.49 -8.09 29.73
N HIS A 925 27.66 -8.12 30.39
CA HIS A 925 27.79 -8.49 31.81
C HIS A 925 27.01 -7.56 32.74
N SER A 926 27.28 -6.26 32.66
CA SER A 926 26.59 -5.25 33.47
C SER A 926 25.06 -5.24 33.24
N MET A 927 24.63 -5.43 31.99
CA MET A 927 23.21 -5.43 31.63
C MET A 927 22.48 -6.65 32.18
N VAL A 928 23.09 -7.84 32.07
CA VAL A 928 22.50 -9.09 32.57
C VAL A 928 22.43 -9.06 34.09
N GLU A 929 23.47 -8.59 34.78
CA GLU A 929 23.47 -8.42 36.24
C GLU A 929 22.33 -7.49 36.71
N GLY A 930 22.16 -6.32 36.08
CA GLY A 930 21.09 -5.38 36.42
C GLY A 930 19.67 -5.91 36.13
N LEU A 931 19.50 -6.73 35.07
CA LEU A 931 18.21 -7.33 34.70
C LEU A 931 17.80 -8.48 35.63
N ILE A 932 18.77 -9.25 36.13
CA ILE A 932 18.53 -10.41 36.99
C ILE A 932 17.92 -10.01 38.33
N LEU A 933 18.27 -8.83 38.84
CA LEU A 933 17.74 -8.27 40.09
C LEU A 933 16.20 -8.21 40.13
N TRP A 934 15.56 -8.17 38.95
CA TRP A 934 14.10 -8.11 38.78
C TRP A 934 13.50 -9.39 38.19
N SER A 935 14.31 -10.44 37.99
CA SER A 935 13.84 -11.74 37.48
C SER A 935 13.07 -12.56 38.52
N ASP A 936 13.29 -12.27 39.80
CA ASP A 936 12.64 -12.90 40.95
C ASP A 936 11.56 -12.03 41.62
N ASP A 937 11.18 -10.90 41.01
CA ASP A 937 10.11 -10.05 41.57
C ASP A 937 8.81 -10.86 41.70
N SER A 938 8.26 -10.85 42.92
CA SER A 938 7.01 -11.50 43.31
C SER A 938 5.78 -11.06 42.49
N LYS A 939 5.85 -9.91 41.80
CA LYS A 939 4.79 -9.42 40.91
C LYS A 939 5.20 -9.63 39.45
N ASN A 940 4.51 -10.54 38.76
CA ASN A 940 4.84 -11.10 37.45
C ASN A 940 5.15 -10.10 36.30
N HIS A 941 4.75 -8.83 36.39
CA HIS A 941 4.91 -7.84 35.31
C HIS A 941 6.37 -7.58 34.87
N PHE A 942 7.31 -7.36 35.81
CA PHE A 942 8.71 -7.09 35.43
C PHE A 942 9.44 -8.35 34.97
N LYS A 943 9.07 -9.51 35.52
CA LYS A 943 9.62 -10.82 35.15
C LYS A 943 9.37 -11.16 33.69
N ALA A 944 8.16 -10.90 33.17
CA ALA A 944 7.83 -11.07 31.76
C ALA A 944 8.66 -10.13 30.86
N LYS A 945 8.81 -8.86 31.27
CA LYS A 945 9.60 -7.86 30.54
C LYS A 945 11.09 -8.21 30.49
N VAL A 946 11.67 -8.64 31.62
CA VAL A 946 13.06 -9.11 31.71
C VAL A 946 13.27 -10.34 30.81
N ARG A 947 12.35 -11.32 30.83
CA ARG A 947 12.40 -12.48 29.92
C ARG A 947 12.41 -12.08 28.45
N ALA A 948 11.55 -11.14 28.05
CA ALA A 948 11.48 -10.66 26.67
C ALA A 948 12.74 -9.88 26.23
N ILE A 949 13.38 -9.16 27.16
CA ILE A 949 14.65 -8.47 26.91
C ILE A 949 15.80 -9.49 26.74
N ILE A 950 15.89 -10.49 27.63
CA ILE A 950 16.89 -11.56 27.54
C ILE A 950 16.71 -12.38 26.26
N GLU A 951 15.48 -12.66 25.84
CA GLU A 951 15.23 -13.33 24.57
C GLU A 951 15.75 -12.51 23.38
N ARG A 952 15.61 -11.17 23.42
CA ARG A 952 16.14 -10.29 22.38
C ARG A 952 17.67 -10.26 22.38
N LEU A 953 18.32 -10.30 23.55
CA LEU A 953 19.78 -10.44 23.67
C LEU A 953 20.26 -11.75 23.05
N VAL A 954 19.62 -12.87 23.37
CA VAL A 954 19.94 -14.20 22.82
C VAL A 954 19.78 -14.23 21.29
N ARG A 955 18.80 -13.50 20.73
CA ARG A 955 18.63 -13.39 19.27
C ARG A 955 19.74 -12.57 18.60
N ARG A 956 20.36 -11.60 19.27
CA ARG A 956 21.36 -10.70 18.66
C ARG A 956 22.81 -11.11 18.93
N CYS A 957 23.15 -11.49 20.16
CA CYS A 957 24.52 -11.88 20.57
C CYS A 957 24.76 -13.39 20.46
N GLY A 958 23.70 -14.19 20.27
CA GLY A 958 23.77 -15.64 20.33
C GLY A 958 23.52 -16.19 21.73
N MET A 959 23.28 -17.50 21.82
CA MET A 959 22.95 -18.16 23.09
C MET A 959 24.21 -18.41 23.94
N ASP A 960 25.34 -18.70 23.29
CA ASP A 960 26.56 -19.12 23.97
C ASP A 960 27.27 -17.95 24.68
N THR A 961 27.17 -16.74 24.14
CA THR A 961 27.71 -15.52 24.73
C THR A 961 26.90 -15.07 25.95
N VAL A 962 25.56 -15.12 25.85
CA VAL A 962 24.66 -14.79 26.96
C VAL A 962 24.75 -15.83 28.09
N ALA A 963 24.95 -17.11 27.77
CA ALA A 963 25.11 -18.16 28.76
C ALA A 963 26.39 -18.02 29.61
N LYS A 964 27.50 -17.54 29.02
CA LYS A 964 28.77 -17.30 29.73
C LYS A 964 28.66 -16.23 30.83
N VAL A 965 27.74 -15.29 30.64
CA VAL A 965 27.60 -14.09 31.46
C VAL A 965 26.54 -14.24 32.56
N MET A 966 25.71 -15.28 32.48
CA MET A 966 24.54 -15.44 33.33
C MET A 966 24.84 -16.35 34.54
N PRO A 967 24.42 -15.97 35.77
CA PRO A 967 24.60 -16.78 36.98
C PRO A 967 23.88 -18.14 36.91
N GLN A 968 24.43 -19.13 37.62
CA GLN A 968 23.93 -20.51 37.61
C GLN A 968 22.45 -20.64 38.05
N GLU A 969 21.99 -19.75 38.95
CA GLU A 969 20.64 -19.75 39.51
C GLU A 969 19.54 -19.49 38.45
N HIS A 970 19.84 -18.68 37.43
CA HIS A 970 18.86 -18.30 36.39
C HIS A 970 19.01 -19.07 35.07
N MET A 971 19.87 -20.08 35.00
CA MET A 971 20.03 -20.97 33.83
C MET A 971 18.71 -21.65 33.40
N LYS A 972 17.76 -21.81 34.33
CA LYS A 972 16.40 -22.30 34.06
C LYS A 972 15.61 -21.37 33.12
N LEU A 973 15.88 -20.06 33.13
CA LEU A 973 15.25 -19.09 32.23
C LEU A 973 15.73 -19.27 30.78
N LEU A 974 17.04 -19.45 30.57
CA LEU A 974 17.60 -19.68 29.23
C LEU A 974 17.15 -21.01 28.63
N THR A 975 17.06 -22.06 29.45
CA THR A 975 16.55 -23.37 29.00
C THR A 975 15.06 -23.30 28.62
N ASN A 976 14.25 -22.52 29.35
CA ASN A 976 12.86 -22.25 28.97
C ASN A 976 12.76 -21.45 27.66
N ILE A 977 13.60 -20.42 27.48
CA ILE A 977 13.66 -19.65 26.22
C ILE A 977 14.06 -20.56 25.05
N ARG A 978 15.05 -21.44 25.24
CA ARG A 978 15.48 -22.44 24.25
C ARG A 978 14.32 -23.36 23.83
N LYS A 979 13.64 -23.95 24.81
CA LYS A 979 12.49 -24.84 24.58
C LYS A 979 11.34 -24.13 23.86
N THR A 980 11.04 -22.89 24.23
CA THR A 980 9.99 -22.10 23.60
C THR A 980 10.34 -21.75 22.15
N LYS A 981 11.61 -21.41 21.87
CA LYS A 981 12.10 -21.14 20.51
C LYS A 981 12.04 -22.40 19.64
N GLU A 982 12.49 -23.53 20.18
CA GLU A 982 12.48 -24.82 19.47
C GLU A 982 11.04 -25.30 19.18
N GLN A 983 10.10 -25.10 20.10
CA GLN A 983 8.67 -25.37 19.87
C GLN A 983 8.08 -24.46 18.79
N ASN A 984 8.41 -23.18 18.79
CA ASN A 984 7.95 -22.23 17.77
C ASN A 984 8.55 -22.51 16.37
N GLU A 985 9.81 -22.97 16.31
CA GLU A 985 10.44 -23.42 15.06
C GLU A 985 9.82 -24.72 14.55
N ARG A 986 9.47 -25.66 15.43
CA ARG A 986 8.72 -26.89 15.08
C ARG A 986 7.30 -26.56 14.56
N LYS A 987 6.59 -25.60 15.17
CA LYS A 987 5.28 -25.11 14.69
C LYS A 987 5.35 -24.35 13.36
N LYS A 988 6.44 -23.62 13.11
CA LYS A 988 6.67 -22.99 11.80
C LYS A 988 7.01 -24.02 10.71
N LYS A 989 7.76 -25.07 11.05
CA LYS A 989 8.05 -26.18 10.12
C LYS A 989 6.80 -27.00 9.78
N SER A 990 5.86 -27.19 10.72
CA SER A 990 4.60 -27.89 10.44
C SER A 990 3.63 -27.10 9.54
N ASN A 991 3.64 -25.76 9.60
CA ASN A 991 2.78 -24.91 8.76
C ASN A 991 3.30 -24.71 7.32
N ASN A 992 4.50 -25.20 6.99
CA ASN A 992 5.17 -24.96 5.70
C ASN A 992 5.32 -26.22 4.81
N VAL A 993 4.63 -27.33 5.13
CA VAL A 993 4.72 -28.59 4.37
C VAL A 993 3.82 -28.55 3.11
N GLY A 994 4.03 -27.55 2.26
CA GLY A 994 3.27 -27.39 1.01
C GLY A 994 3.92 -26.55 -0.08
N GLU A 995 5.16 -26.06 0.10
CA GLU A 995 5.92 -25.39 -0.96
C GLU A 995 7.39 -25.86 -0.87
N GLU A 996 7.88 -26.41 -1.97
CA GLU A 996 9.22 -26.98 -2.12
C GLU A 996 10.33 -25.93 -1.99
N GLU A 997 11.46 -26.38 -1.45
CA GLU A 997 12.66 -25.59 -1.21
C GLU A 997 13.38 -25.25 -2.51
N GLU A 998 13.41 -23.97 -2.88
CA GLU A 998 14.60 -23.36 -3.49
C GLU A 998 14.59 -21.84 -3.26
N THR A 999 15.74 -21.28 -2.89
CA THR A 999 16.02 -19.86 -2.55
C THR A 999 15.74 -19.40 -1.11
N LYS A 1000 16.53 -19.91 -0.15
CA LYS A 1000 16.79 -19.19 1.13
C LYS A 1000 18.27 -18.92 1.34
N SER A 1001 18.78 -17.94 0.63
CA SER A 1001 19.85 -17.09 1.14
C SER A 1001 19.50 -15.63 0.81
N GLN A 1002 19.75 -14.74 1.77
CA GLN A 1002 19.68 -13.26 1.69
C GLN A 1002 18.41 -12.48 2.09
N GLN A 1003 17.25 -13.07 2.46
CA GLN A 1003 16.09 -12.26 2.90
C GLN A 1003 15.86 -12.15 4.44
N SER A 1004 16.63 -12.84 5.27
CA SER A 1004 16.47 -12.79 6.74
C SER A 1004 17.10 -11.56 7.42
N ARG A 1005 17.91 -10.76 6.71
CA ARG A 1005 18.55 -9.54 7.26
C ARG A 1005 17.73 -8.24 7.06
N ALA A 1006 16.75 -8.22 6.16
CA ALA A 1006 16.06 -6.98 5.77
C ALA A 1006 14.72 -6.71 6.50
N SER A 1007 14.14 -7.68 7.23
CA SER A 1007 12.80 -7.50 7.84
C SER A 1007 12.80 -6.77 9.19
N THR A 1008 13.95 -6.58 9.84
CA THR A 1008 14.08 -5.70 11.02
C THR A 1008 14.16 -4.22 10.64
N ALA A 1009 14.55 -3.89 9.40
CA ALA A 1009 14.67 -2.51 8.95
C ALA A 1009 13.31 -1.87 8.59
N ARG A 1010 12.30 -2.66 8.21
CA ARG A 1010 10.97 -2.16 7.77
C ARG A 1010 9.93 -2.00 8.89
N LYS A 1011 10.29 -2.22 10.16
CA LYS A 1011 9.49 -1.80 11.34
C LYS A 1011 10.05 -0.49 11.93
N SER A 1012 10.35 0.48 11.08
CA SER A 1012 11.12 1.68 11.43
C SER A 1012 10.34 2.76 12.19
N LYS A 1013 9.03 2.60 12.44
CA LYS A 1013 8.25 3.63 13.16
C LYS A 1013 8.24 3.35 14.66
N TRP A 1014 8.77 4.29 15.43
CA TRP A 1014 8.73 4.26 16.90
C TRP A 1014 7.29 4.06 17.40
N ASN A 1015 7.06 3.03 18.20
CA ASN A 1015 5.80 2.80 18.89
C ASN A 1015 6.05 2.75 20.41
N HIS A 1016 5.67 3.82 21.12
CA HIS A 1016 5.97 3.94 22.55
C HIS A 1016 5.20 2.92 23.39
N THR A 1017 4.02 2.45 22.94
CA THR A 1017 3.28 1.38 23.61
C THR A 1017 4.02 0.05 23.49
N ASP A 1018 4.53 -0.31 22.32
CA ASP A 1018 5.28 -1.57 22.18
C ASP A 1018 6.62 -1.52 22.95
N MET A 1019 7.20 -0.34 23.13
CA MET A 1019 8.46 -0.17 23.83
C MET A 1019 8.28 -0.12 25.37
N PHE A 1020 7.18 0.47 25.87
CA PHE A 1020 6.98 0.78 27.28
C PHE A 1020 5.64 0.32 27.92
N SER A 1021 4.69 -0.30 27.20
CA SER A 1021 3.40 -0.77 27.76
C SER A 1021 3.54 -1.98 28.70
N ASP A 1022 2.55 -2.13 29.58
CA ASP A 1022 2.21 -3.31 30.39
C ASP A 1022 1.45 -4.28 29.47
N ASP A 1023 2.07 -5.38 29.03
CA ASP A 1023 1.34 -6.50 28.41
C ASP A 1023 1.18 -7.59 29.49
N ASP A 1024 0.15 -7.44 30.32
CA ASP A 1024 -0.41 -8.49 31.19
C ASP A 1024 -1.76 -8.91 30.56
N ASP A 1025 -1.74 -9.95 29.73
CA ASP A 1025 -2.90 -10.78 29.35
C ASP A 1025 -2.37 -12.17 28.93
N ASP A 1026 -1.73 -12.87 29.89
CA ASP A 1026 -1.46 -14.32 29.81
C ASP A 1026 -2.52 -15.05 30.66
N ASP A 1027 -3.67 -15.37 30.06
CA ASP A 1027 -4.55 -16.44 30.57
C ASP A 1027 -4.00 -17.79 30.10
N GLU A 1028 -3.42 -18.57 31.01
CA GLU A 1028 -3.09 -19.98 30.80
C GLU A 1028 -4.37 -20.83 30.74
N HIS A 1029 -4.97 -20.92 29.55
CA HIS A 1029 -5.74 -22.09 29.12
C HIS A 1029 -5.48 -22.38 27.64
N GLY A 1030 -5.03 -23.60 27.36
CA GLY A 1030 -4.60 -24.02 26.04
C GLY A 1030 -5.70 -23.99 24.99
N ASP A 1031 -5.45 -23.22 23.94
CA ASP A 1031 -5.55 -23.64 22.54
C ASP A 1031 -4.76 -22.63 21.69
N MET A 1032 -3.52 -22.99 21.36
CA MET A 1032 -2.63 -22.20 20.51
C MET A 1032 -3.01 -22.41 19.04
N ASP A 1033 -3.75 -21.47 18.46
CA ASP A 1033 -3.83 -21.30 17.02
C ASP A 1033 -3.10 -20.01 16.58
N GLY A 1034 -2.38 -20.11 15.47
CA GLY A 1034 -1.23 -19.28 15.10
C GLY A 1034 -1.53 -17.79 14.88
N SER A 1035 -0.67 -16.96 15.47
CA SER A 1035 -0.55 -15.54 15.19
C SER A 1035 -0.02 -15.27 13.78
N THR A 1036 -0.72 -14.42 13.03
CA THR A 1036 -0.08 -13.36 12.22
C THR A 1036 -1.12 -12.29 11.93
N LYS A 1037 -1.28 -11.38 12.89
CA LYS A 1037 -1.76 -10.02 12.65
C LYS A 1037 -0.70 -9.05 13.13
N ALA A 1038 0.12 -8.59 12.19
CA ALA A 1038 0.57 -7.21 12.23
C ALA A 1038 -0.62 -6.37 11.74
N SER A 1039 -1.37 -5.80 12.67
CA SER A 1039 -2.30 -4.72 12.39
C SER A 1039 -1.52 -3.42 12.40
N THR A 1040 -1.25 -2.89 11.21
CA THR A 1040 -1.21 -1.45 11.00
C THR A 1040 -2.63 -1.02 10.62
N MET A 1041 -3.33 -0.36 11.55
CA MET A 1041 -4.20 0.77 11.22
C MET A 1041 -3.48 1.98 11.84
N ALA A 1042 -3.11 3.07 11.17
CA ALA A 1042 -3.59 3.63 9.91
C ALA A 1042 -5.12 3.63 9.81
N LYS A 1043 -5.74 4.53 10.58
CA LYS A 1043 -6.95 5.24 10.17
C LYS A 1043 -6.47 6.55 9.54
N THR A 1044 -6.99 7.08 8.44
CA THR A 1044 -8.01 6.66 7.48
C THR A 1044 -7.86 7.70 6.36
N SER A 1045 -7.55 7.27 5.16
CA SER A 1045 -8.06 7.94 3.96
C SER A 1045 -8.41 6.85 2.97
N PHE A 1046 -9.72 6.77 2.74
CA PHE A 1046 -10.34 5.92 1.76
C PHE A 1046 -10.08 6.50 0.36
N PHE A 1047 -9.33 5.80 -0.50
CA PHE A 1047 -9.80 5.17 -1.74
C PHE A 1047 -8.65 4.94 -2.76
N ASN A 1048 -8.65 3.71 -3.29
CA ASN A 1048 -8.07 3.21 -4.56
C ASN A 1048 -6.55 3.20 -4.79
N LYS A 1049 -5.96 1.99 -4.73
CA LYS A 1049 -5.39 1.37 -5.95
C LYS A 1049 -5.21 -0.16 -5.83
N SER A 1050 -5.68 -0.86 -6.87
CA SER A 1050 -5.15 -2.09 -7.49
C SER A 1050 -4.51 -1.65 -8.82
N GLU A 1051 -3.54 -2.27 -9.49
CA GLU A 1051 -2.85 -3.57 -9.52
C GLU A 1051 -1.64 -3.41 -10.48
N GLY A 1052 -0.61 -4.26 -10.59
CA GLY A 1052 -0.39 -5.61 -10.07
C GLY A 1052 0.99 -5.78 -9.42
N THR A 1053 1.38 -6.95 -8.92
CA THR A 1053 1.28 -8.28 -9.55
C THR A 1053 1.12 -9.43 -8.54
N THR A 1054 0.37 -10.45 -8.95
CA THR A 1054 0.47 -11.90 -8.61
C THR A 1054 -0.22 -12.49 -7.37
N LYS A 1055 -1.02 -13.55 -7.66
CA LYS A 1055 -1.38 -14.76 -6.88
C LYS A 1055 -2.65 -14.79 -6.00
N SER A 1056 -3.72 -15.27 -6.64
CA SER A 1056 -4.57 -16.43 -6.30
C SER A 1056 -4.82 -16.86 -4.83
N ARG A 1057 -6.11 -16.76 -4.44
CA ARG A 1057 -6.95 -17.80 -3.79
C ARG A 1057 -6.66 -18.22 -2.33
N LYS A 1058 -7.45 -17.68 -1.39
CA LYS A 1058 -8.22 -18.43 -0.36
C LYS A 1058 -9.14 -17.51 0.47
N LEU A 1059 -10.45 -17.72 0.36
CA LEU A 1059 -11.50 -17.02 1.13
C LEU A 1059 -11.94 -17.87 2.34
N ARG A 1060 -12.31 -17.14 3.41
CA ARG A 1060 -13.11 -17.50 4.62
C ARG A 1060 -12.38 -18.09 5.84
N LYS A 1061 -12.10 -17.20 6.80
CA LYS A 1061 -12.50 -17.37 8.22
C LYS A 1061 -12.66 -16.01 8.92
N SER A 1062 -13.84 -15.81 9.50
CA SER A 1062 -14.35 -14.60 10.16
C SER A 1062 -13.68 -14.34 11.52
N ASN A 1063 -13.18 -13.12 11.73
CA ASN A 1063 -12.62 -12.66 13.01
C ASN A 1063 -13.59 -11.73 13.74
N LYS A 1064 -13.87 -12.06 15.01
CA LYS A 1064 -14.63 -11.27 15.99
C LYS A 1064 -13.66 -10.36 16.77
N ARG A 1065 -13.87 -9.05 16.78
CA ARG A 1065 -13.49 -8.07 17.84
C ARG A 1065 -14.14 -6.71 17.48
N LEU A 1066 -14.69 -6.02 18.49
CA LEU A 1066 -15.37 -4.72 18.36
C LEU A 1066 -14.38 -3.62 17.93
N PRO A 1067 -14.72 -2.73 16.99
CA PRO A 1067 -13.84 -1.64 16.55
C PRO A 1067 -13.67 -0.53 17.60
N GLU A 1068 -12.41 -0.19 17.87
CA GLU A 1068 -11.93 0.88 18.77
C GLU A 1068 -12.09 2.29 18.14
N ASP A 1069 -13.14 2.50 17.34
CA ASP A 1069 -13.37 3.73 16.55
C ASP A 1069 -14.54 4.58 17.03
N LEU A 1070 -15.10 4.26 18.20
CA LEU A 1070 -16.23 5.01 18.79
C LEU A 1070 -15.81 5.98 19.91
N MET A 1071 -14.50 6.20 20.11
CA MET A 1071 -13.97 7.04 21.21
C MET A 1071 -13.33 8.35 20.72
N ASP A 1072 -13.47 8.72 19.45
CA ASP A 1072 -12.84 9.91 18.85
C ASP A 1072 -13.81 11.11 18.72
N VAL A 1073 -14.64 11.35 19.75
CA VAL A 1073 -15.31 12.64 19.95
C VAL A 1073 -14.84 13.20 21.30
N GLU A 1074 -14.36 14.45 21.30
CA GLU A 1074 -13.82 15.09 22.52
C GLU A 1074 -14.87 15.10 23.65
N GLY A 1075 -14.64 14.31 24.70
CA GLY A 1075 -15.14 14.62 26.05
C GLY A 1075 -16.53 14.12 26.46
N GLU A 1076 -17.08 13.05 25.88
CA GLU A 1076 -18.37 12.50 26.33
C GLU A 1076 -18.18 11.25 27.22
N PRO A 1077 -18.77 11.16 28.43
CA PRO A 1077 -18.90 9.90 29.16
C PRO A 1077 -19.82 8.94 28.39
N LEU A 1078 -19.53 7.64 28.44
CA LEU A 1078 -20.31 6.58 27.78
C LEU A 1078 -21.82 6.68 28.15
N ASP A 1079 -22.69 7.05 27.20
CA ASP A 1079 -24.14 7.10 27.45
C ASP A 1079 -24.76 5.69 27.45
N LEU A 1080 -25.06 5.18 28.64
CA LEU A 1080 -25.64 3.86 28.89
C LEU A 1080 -27.17 3.83 28.74
N LEU A 1081 -27.81 4.95 28.38
CA LEU A 1081 -29.24 5.01 28.12
C LEU A 1081 -29.58 4.79 26.64
N ASP A 1082 -28.58 4.82 25.75
CA ASP A 1082 -28.74 4.40 24.36
C ASP A 1082 -28.87 2.87 24.29
N THR A 1083 -30.13 2.42 24.13
CA THR A 1083 -30.53 1.01 24.05
C THR A 1083 -29.84 0.22 22.92
N ARG A 1084 -29.29 0.90 21.90
CA ARG A 1084 -28.54 0.23 20.82
C ARG A 1084 -27.09 -0.04 21.22
N LYS A 1085 -26.38 0.95 21.79
CA LYS A 1085 -24.99 0.82 22.24
C LYS A 1085 -24.87 -0.18 23.40
N THR A 1086 -25.84 -0.18 24.32
CA THR A 1086 -25.91 -1.18 25.41
C THR A 1086 -26.24 -2.60 24.92
N ARG A 1087 -27.06 -2.77 23.87
CA ARG A 1087 -27.33 -4.08 23.25
C ARG A 1087 -26.13 -4.70 22.55
N GLU A 1088 -25.24 -3.87 22.01
CA GLU A 1088 -24.02 -4.32 21.34
C GLU A 1088 -22.96 -4.77 22.35
N VAL A 1089 -22.89 -4.13 23.52
CA VAL A 1089 -22.01 -4.53 24.64
C VAL A 1089 -22.51 -5.81 25.34
N LEU A 1090 -23.84 -6.01 25.44
CA LEU A 1090 -24.43 -7.16 26.15
C LEU A 1090 -24.55 -8.45 25.30
N ARG A 1091 -24.40 -8.39 23.97
CA ARG A 1091 -24.45 -9.58 23.10
C ARG A 1091 -23.07 -10.26 22.99
N GLY A 1092 -22.72 -11.08 23.99
CA GLY A 1092 -21.68 -12.10 23.84
C GLY A 1092 -22.08 -13.21 22.85
N PRO A 1093 -21.14 -13.90 22.18
CA PRO A 1093 -21.46 -14.76 21.04
C PRO A 1093 -22.04 -16.11 21.47
N LYS A 1094 -23.19 -16.50 20.89
CA LYS A 1094 -23.72 -17.87 20.93
C LYS A 1094 -22.91 -18.77 19.98
N SER A 1095 -22.46 -19.92 20.47
CA SER A 1095 -21.88 -21.02 19.66
C SER A 1095 -23.00 -21.69 18.85
N GLN A 1096 -22.83 -21.80 17.53
CA GLN A 1096 -23.60 -22.71 16.69
C GLN A 1096 -22.79 -24.00 16.53
N HIS A 1097 -23.28 -25.08 17.16
CA HIS A 1097 -22.80 -26.43 16.90
C HIS A 1097 -23.16 -26.82 15.45
N LYS A 1098 -22.14 -27.13 14.64
CA LYS A 1098 -22.30 -28.01 13.49
C LYS A 1098 -22.21 -29.45 14.00
N LYS A 1099 -23.24 -30.26 13.73
CA LYS A 1099 -23.18 -31.72 13.85
C LYS A 1099 -22.25 -32.26 12.76
N ASN A 1100 -21.23 -33.01 13.15
CA ASN A 1100 -20.63 -34.04 12.32
C ASN A 1100 -21.13 -35.37 12.89
N ASP A 1101 -21.85 -36.13 12.08
CA ASP A 1101 -22.18 -37.52 12.36
C ASP A 1101 -20.95 -38.38 12.07
N SER A 1102 -20.55 -39.18 13.05
CA SER A 1102 -19.60 -40.29 12.96
C SER A 1102 -19.88 -41.13 14.20
N ASP A 1103 -20.77 -42.12 14.05
CA ASP A 1103 -21.00 -43.16 15.05
C ASP A 1103 -19.72 -43.97 15.24
N ASP A 1104 -19.18 -43.97 16.46
CA ASP A 1104 -18.43 -45.10 17.03
C ASP A 1104 -18.75 -45.10 18.53
N GLU A 1105 -19.62 -46.03 18.92
CA GLU A 1105 -20.19 -46.19 20.26
C GLU A 1105 -19.16 -46.88 21.17
N LEU A 1106 -18.81 -46.28 22.31
CA LEU A 1106 -17.96 -46.90 23.34
C LEU A 1106 -18.81 -47.87 24.18
N GLU A 1107 -18.44 -49.16 24.20
CA GLU A 1107 -19.18 -50.18 24.95
C GLU A 1107 -19.05 -50.01 26.48
N TYR A 1108 -20.19 -50.14 27.16
CA TYR A 1108 -20.31 -50.17 28.61
C TYR A 1108 -20.84 -51.54 29.05
N THR A 1109 -20.37 -52.06 30.19
CA THR A 1109 -21.06 -53.17 30.85
C THR A 1109 -22.36 -52.67 31.51
N THR A 1110 -23.31 -53.58 31.77
CA THR A 1110 -24.67 -53.28 32.29
C THR A 1110 -24.73 -52.54 33.63
N ASP A 1111 -23.60 -52.38 34.33
CA ASP A 1111 -23.44 -51.57 35.55
C ASP A 1111 -22.70 -50.22 35.33
N GLY A 1112 -22.51 -49.79 34.08
CA GLY A 1112 -22.14 -48.41 33.73
C GLY A 1112 -20.69 -48.01 34.01
N LYS A 1113 -19.73 -48.93 33.94
CA LYS A 1113 -18.29 -48.61 33.88
C LYS A 1113 -17.75 -48.78 32.46
N MET A 1114 -16.97 -47.79 32.02
CA MET A 1114 -16.21 -47.83 30.77
C MET A 1114 -15.03 -48.79 30.92
N ILE A 1115 -14.86 -49.71 29.98
CA ILE A 1115 -13.68 -50.57 29.90
C ILE A 1115 -12.56 -49.75 29.25
N VAL A 1116 -11.43 -49.60 29.94
CA VAL A 1116 -10.19 -49.03 29.39
C VAL A 1116 -9.13 -50.10 29.51
N ASP A 1117 -8.71 -50.66 28.38
CA ASP A 1117 -7.58 -51.58 28.32
C ASP A 1117 -6.28 -50.79 28.46
N GLU A 1118 -5.61 -50.93 29.60
CA GLU A 1118 -4.21 -50.53 29.79
C GLU A 1118 -3.31 -51.78 29.72
N SER A 1119 -2.80 -52.08 28.53
CA SER A 1119 -1.49 -52.76 28.40
C SER A 1119 -0.79 -52.25 27.14
N GLY A 1120 0.34 -51.59 27.35
CA GLY A 1120 1.16 -50.99 26.31
C GLY A 1120 2.03 -51.98 25.55
N ASP A 1121 2.60 -51.43 24.47
CA ASP A 1121 3.76 -51.91 23.71
C ASP A 1121 3.68 -53.27 23.02
N LYS A 1122 3.40 -53.24 21.71
CA LYS A 1122 4.29 -53.76 20.63
C LYS A 1122 3.62 -53.65 19.26
N ILE A 1123 4.46 -53.74 18.22
CA ILE A 1123 4.15 -53.78 16.78
C ILE A 1123 4.22 -52.39 16.10
N ARG A 1124 5.37 -51.76 16.27
CA ARG A 1124 6.00 -50.92 15.26
C ARG A 1124 7.01 -51.79 14.51
N ASP A 1125 6.52 -52.74 13.72
CA ASP A 1125 7.30 -53.45 12.70
C ASP A 1125 6.38 -54.29 11.83
N LYS A 1126 6.57 -54.19 10.50
CA LYS A 1126 5.81 -54.83 9.39
C LYS A 1126 4.76 -53.95 8.67
N LEU A 1127 5.22 -52.87 8.04
CA LEU A 1127 4.66 -52.46 6.73
C LEU A 1127 5.69 -51.66 5.92
N LYS A 1128 6.88 -52.26 5.75
CA LYS A 1128 7.81 -51.97 4.66
C LYS A 1128 8.34 -53.30 4.16
N ARG A 1129 7.68 -53.86 3.13
CA ARG A 1129 8.15 -54.84 2.14
C ARG A 1129 6.99 -55.77 1.74
N LYS A 1130 6.29 -55.41 0.67
CA LYS A 1130 6.25 -56.31 -0.49
C LYS A 1130 5.98 -55.53 -1.78
N LYS A 1131 6.92 -55.79 -2.68
CA LYS A 1131 7.14 -55.32 -4.03
C LYS A 1131 6.07 -55.86 -5.00
N GLN A 1132 5.65 -55.01 -5.95
CA GLN A 1132 5.97 -55.11 -7.39
C GLN A 1132 5.05 -55.94 -8.33
N TRP A 1133 4.45 -55.20 -9.29
CA TRP A 1133 4.00 -55.53 -10.68
C TRP A 1133 2.66 -56.31 -10.78
N GLU A 1134 1.76 -56.10 -11.74
CA GLU A 1134 1.93 -56.08 -13.21
C GLU A 1134 0.64 -55.55 -13.92
N GLU A 1135 0.65 -55.62 -15.24
CA GLU A 1135 -0.12 -54.93 -16.29
C GLU A 1135 -1.61 -55.33 -16.49
N ASP A 1136 -2.22 -54.59 -17.43
CA ASP A 1136 -3.25 -55.00 -18.41
C ASP A 1136 -4.76 -54.69 -18.22
N HIS A 1137 -5.20 -53.83 -19.16
CA HIS A 1137 -6.54 -53.70 -19.76
C HIS A 1137 -7.06 -55.05 -20.31
N PRO A 1138 -8.37 -55.26 -20.65
CA PRO A 1138 -9.14 -54.37 -21.55
C PRO A 1138 -10.69 -54.35 -21.42
N GLU A 1139 -11.29 -53.46 -22.23
CA GLU A 1139 -12.55 -53.59 -23.02
C GLU A 1139 -13.86 -54.08 -22.36
N ALA A 1140 -15.08 -53.66 -22.74
CA ALA A 1140 -15.61 -52.92 -23.89
C ALA A 1140 -17.09 -52.54 -23.63
N ALA A 1141 -17.62 -51.80 -24.60
CA ALA A 1141 -19.01 -51.82 -25.08
C ALA A 1141 -19.98 -50.73 -24.58
N ALA A 1142 -19.93 -49.61 -25.31
CA ALA A 1142 -20.94 -49.23 -26.31
C ALA A 1142 -22.33 -48.71 -25.88
N SER A 1143 -22.61 -47.52 -26.45
CA SER A 1143 -23.87 -47.11 -27.11
C SER A 1143 -25.08 -46.85 -26.19
N GLN A 1144 -26.01 -45.93 -26.43
CA GLN A 1144 -26.39 -45.16 -27.61
C GLN A 1144 -27.43 -44.10 -27.16
N ALA A 1145 -27.59 -43.03 -27.95
CA ALA A 1145 -28.83 -42.27 -28.25
C ALA A 1145 -29.79 -41.87 -27.09
N GLY A 1146 -30.28 -40.64 -26.96
CA GLY A 1146 -30.68 -39.72 -28.01
C GLY A 1146 -32.17 -39.39 -27.89
N ARG A 1147 -32.46 -38.12 -27.56
CA ARG A 1147 -33.57 -37.28 -28.07
C ARG A 1147 -35.05 -37.59 -27.74
N SER A 1148 -35.68 -36.50 -27.26
CA SER A 1148 -36.99 -35.95 -27.68
C SER A 1148 -38.26 -36.61 -27.08
N SER A 1149 -39.44 -36.00 -26.92
CA SER A 1149 -39.95 -34.68 -27.32
C SER A 1149 -41.34 -34.43 -26.64
N ARG A 1150 -41.64 -33.15 -26.37
CA ARG A 1150 -42.92 -32.41 -26.56
C ARG A 1150 -44.22 -32.69 -25.74
N ARG A 1151 -44.73 -31.53 -25.25
CA ARG A 1151 -46.05 -30.88 -25.44
C ARG A 1151 -47.28 -31.26 -24.59
N GLY A 1152 -47.98 -30.16 -24.22
CA GLY A 1152 -49.43 -30.04 -23.95
C GLY A 1152 -49.75 -30.10 -22.46
N GLY A 1153 -50.24 -29.04 -21.78
CA GLY A 1153 -51.48 -28.29 -22.03
C GLY A 1153 -52.67 -29.17 -21.60
N GLY A 1154 -53.58 -28.84 -20.69
CA GLY A 1154 -53.96 -27.68 -19.89
C GLY A 1154 -55.34 -28.02 -19.28
N GLU A 1155 -55.72 -27.39 -18.15
CA GLU A 1155 -57.08 -27.32 -17.57
C GLU A 1155 -57.74 -28.67 -17.14
N GLY A 1156 -58.57 -28.80 -16.11
CA GLY A 1156 -59.19 -27.89 -15.16
C GLY A 1156 -60.41 -28.59 -14.52
N SER A 1157 -60.50 -28.52 -13.19
CA SER A 1157 -61.72 -28.59 -12.37
C SER A 1157 -62.43 -29.91 -11.98
N ARG A 1158 -62.59 -30.01 -10.63
CA ARG A 1158 -63.77 -30.45 -9.83
C ARG A 1158 -64.01 -31.98 -9.72
N SER A 1159 -64.36 -32.57 -8.58
CA SER A 1159 -64.79 -32.06 -7.26
C SER A 1159 -64.88 -33.20 -6.23
N LYS A 1160 -64.55 -32.86 -4.97
CA LYS A 1160 -65.05 -33.34 -3.66
C LYS A 1160 -65.74 -34.71 -3.54
N ALA A 1161 -65.23 -35.55 -2.62
CA ALA A 1161 -65.98 -36.01 -1.44
C ALA A 1161 -65.01 -36.54 -0.36
N GLU A 1162 -65.22 -36.11 0.89
CA GLU A 1162 -64.48 -36.51 2.10
C GLU A 1162 -64.94 -37.89 2.61
N ILE A 1163 -64.04 -38.64 3.25
CA ILE A 1163 -64.20 -39.24 4.60
C ILE A 1163 -62.80 -39.74 5.07
N LYS A 1164 -62.50 -39.38 6.33
CA LYS A 1164 -61.25 -39.50 7.13
C LYS A 1164 -61.19 -40.86 7.90
N PRO A 1165 -60.18 -41.17 8.76
CA PRO A 1165 -58.76 -40.76 8.85
C PRO A 1165 -57.76 -41.89 9.33
N ARG A 1166 -56.48 -41.47 9.49
CA ARG A 1166 -55.37 -41.99 10.35
C ARG A 1166 -54.41 -42.98 9.68
N LYS A 1167 -53.08 -42.89 9.82
CA LYS A 1167 -52.11 -41.95 10.43
C LYS A 1167 -50.73 -42.37 9.87
N ALA A 1168 -49.95 -41.49 9.25
CA ALA A 1168 -48.52 -41.70 9.08
C ALA A 1168 -47.75 -40.37 8.90
N ARG A 1169 -46.79 -40.22 9.81
CA ARG A 1169 -45.50 -39.51 9.81
C ARG A 1169 -44.99 -38.82 8.51
N LYS A 1170 -44.46 -37.61 8.78
CA LYS A 1170 -43.13 -37.05 8.44
C LYS A 1170 -42.99 -36.10 7.22
N VAL A 1171 -42.31 -34.97 7.52
CA VAL A 1171 -41.50 -34.05 6.69
C VAL A 1171 -42.25 -33.04 5.80
N ASN A 1172 -42.04 -31.74 6.07
CA ASN A 1172 -41.63 -30.83 5.00
C ASN A 1172 -40.84 -29.61 5.48
N ASN A 1173 -39.96 -29.19 4.59
CA ASN A 1173 -38.89 -28.20 4.67
C ASN A 1173 -39.40 -26.79 4.29
N GLU A 1174 -38.69 -25.75 4.75
CA GLU A 1174 -38.59 -24.38 4.19
C GLU A 1174 -39.87 -23.52 4.06
N SER A 1175 -39.88 -22.19 4.19
CA SER A 1175 -38.91 -21.16 4.54
C SER A 1175 -39.71 -19.86 4.72
N LYS A 1176 -39.58 -19.14 5.85
CA LYS A 1176 -40.01 -17.73 5.93
C LYS A 1176 -39.07 -16.91 6.82
N SER A 1177 -38.55 -15.87 6.20
CA SER A 1177 -37.80 -14.74 6.75
C SER A 1177 -38.59 -14.04 7.87
N TRP A 1178 -37.85 -13.56 8.86
CA TRP A 1178 -38.35 -12.95 10.10
C TRP A 1178 -38.93 -11.56 9.87
N ALA A 1179 -40.18 -11.38 10.30
CA ALA A 1179 -40.82 -10.09 10.47
C ALA A 1179 -40.90 -9.70 11.97
N TYR A 1180 -40.77 -8.39 12.14
CA TYR A 1180 -40.91 -7.50 13.29
C TYR A 1180 -41.93 -7.91 14.40
N THR A 1181 -41.50 -7.85 15.66
CA THR A 1181 -42.36 -7.94 16.86
C THR A 1181 -42.95 -6.57 17.18
N GLY A 1182 -44.25 -6.40 16.94
CA GLY A 1182 -44.99 -5.17 17.27
C GLY A 1182 -46.52 -5.29 17.23
N ASP A 1183 -47.06 -6.39 16.71
CA ASP A 1183 -48.51 -6.53 16.50
C ASP A 1183 -49.29 -7.09 17.71
N GLU A 1184 -48.63 -7.41 18.83
CA GLU A 1184 -49.30 -8.02 19.99
C GLU A 1184 -49.98 -7.01 20.94
N TYR A 1185 -49.90 -5.70 20.66
CA TYR A 1185 -50.51 -4.63 21.48
C TYR A 1185 -51.36 -3.64 20.69
N ALA A 1186 -51.81 -3.97 19.48
CA ALA A 1186 -52.77 -3.14 18.73
C ALA A 1186 -54.22 -3.55 19.04
N SER A 1187 -55.03 -2.65 19.60
CA SER A 1187 -56.47 -2.87 19.80
C SER A 1187 -57.24 -2.71 18.48
N LYS A 1188 -58.22 -3.59 18.23
CA LYS A 1188 -59.14 -3.45 17.09
C LYS A 1188 -60.32 -2.55 17.47
N LYS A 1189 -60.37 -1.38 16.82
CA LYS A 1189 -61.50 -0.43 16.65
C LYS A 1189 -61.94 0.44 17.86
N SER A 1190 -61.65 1.74 17.69
CA SER A 1190 -62.41 2.96 18.03
C SER A 1190 -63.01 3.16 19.44
N LYS A 1191 -62.62 4.30 20.01
CA LYS A 1191 -63.14 5.06 21.18
C LYS A 1191 -62.52 4.69 22.54
N ALA A 1192 -61.69 5.63 23.00
CA ALA A 1192 -61.31 6.04 24.36
C ALA A 1192 -61.31 5.03 25.54
N VAL A 1193 -60.28 5.21 26.36
CA VAL A 1193 -60.08 4.79 27.78
C VAL A 1193 -59.26 3.51 28.00
N GLY A 1194 -57.96 3.71 28.29
CA GLY A 1194 -57.15 2.90 29.24
C GLY A 1194 -56.58 1.56 28.75
N ASP A 1195 -55.28 1.34 29.02
CA ASP A 1195 -54.65 0.03 28.91
C ASP A 1195 -55.12 -0.89 30.04
N VAL A 1196 -55.85 -1.95 29.72
CA VAL A 1196 -56.32 -2.96 30.69
C VAL A 1196 -55.39 -4.17 30.70
N LYS A 1197 -54.95 -4.58 31.90
CA LYS A 1197 -54.17 -5.80 32.19
C LYS A 1197 -54.88 -7.05 31.68
N LYS A 1198 -54.15 -7.96 31.01
CA LYS A 1198 -54.51 -9.39 30.98
C LYS A 1198 -53.87 -10.08 32.18
N GLU A 1199 -54.69 -10.75 32.99
CA GLU A 1199 -54.23 -11.50 34.17
C GLU A 1199 -53.12 -12.49 33.81
N GLY A 1200 -52.02 -12.45 34.57
CA GLY A 1200 -50.89 -13.37 34.46
C GLY A 1200 -49.67 -12.86 33.65
N LYS A 1201 -49.64 -11.60 33.19
CA LYS A 1201 -48.41 -11.02 32.59
C LYS A 1201 -48.06 -9.64 33.19
N LEU A 1202 -46.75 -9.35 33.22
CA LEU A 1202 -46.13 -8.20 33.87
C LEU A 1202 -46.33 -6.88 33.08
N ASP A 1203 -46.34 -5.76 33.81
CA ASP A 1203 -46.61 -4.42 33.31
C ASP A 1203 -45.57 -3.94 32.27
N PRO A 1204 -45.99 -3.16 31.25
CA PRO A 1204 -45.04 -2.52 30.34
C PRO A 1204 -44.28 -1.46 31.18
N TYR A 1205 -42.96 -1.58 31.21
CA TYR A 1205 -42.01 -0.88 32.11
C TYR A 1205 -41.68 -1.54 33.46
N ALA A 1206 -42.00 -2.82 33.67
CA ALA A 1206 -41.33 -3.60 34.72
C ALA A 1206 -39.88 -3.93 34.33
N TYR A 1207 -38.91 -3.25 34.95
CA TYR A 1207 -37.49 -3.60 34.84
C TYR A 1207 -37.25 -5.02 35.37
N TRP A 1208 -36.44 -5.81 34.66
CA TRP A 1208 -36.03 -7.13 35.10
C TRP A 1208 -35.23 -7.00 36.41
N PRO A 1209 -35.68 -7.54 37.56
CA PRO A 1209 -34.87 -7.49 38.75
C PRO A 1209 -33.68 -8.44 38.53
N LEU A 1210 -32.48 -7.87 38.44
CA LEU A 1210 -31.24 -8.64 38.35
C LEU A 1210 -31.04 -9.38 39.67
N ASP A 1211 -30.99 -10.71 39.58
CA ASP A 1211 -30.78 -11.59 40.72
C ASP A 1211 -29.45 -11.24 41.43
N PRO A 1212 -29.44 -10.83 42.71
CA PRO A 1212 -28.23 -10.41 43.43
C PRO A 1212 -27.14 -11.49 43.49
N LYS A 1213 -27.54 -12.76 43.31
CA LYS A 1213 -26.66 -13.93 43.28
C LYS A 1213 -25.82 -14.03 42.00
N ILE A 1214 -26.23 -13.36 40.92
CA ILE A 1214 -25.51 -13.36 39.64
C ILE A 1214 -24.41 -12.29 39.64
N LEU A 1215 -24.57 -11.20 40.41
CA LEU A 1215 -23.55 -10.15 40.55
C LEU A 1215 -22.37 -10.57 41.46
N ASN A 1216 -22.60 -11.35 42.53
CA ASN A 1216 -21.55 -11.75 43.47
C ASN A 1216 -20.94 -13.13 43.20
N ARG A 1217 -20.52 -13.40 41.96
CA ARG A 1217 -19.78 -14.64 41.60
C ARG A 1217 -18.47 -14.83 42.38
N ARG A 1218 -17.87 -13.74 42.89
CA ARG A 1218 -16.64 -13.78 43.69
C ARG A 1218 -16.87 -14.36 45.08
N GLU A 1219 -18.03 -14.10 45.72
CA GLU A 1219 -18.37 -14.67 47.03
C GLU A 1219 -18.85 -16.12 46.94
N ALA A 1220 -19.59 -16.48 45.89
CA ALA A 1220 -19.99 -17.87 45.65
C ALA A 1220 -18.77 -18.78 45.41
N LYS A 1221 -17.79 -18.34 44.62
CA LYS A 1221 -16.51 -19.05 44.45
C LYS A 1221 -15.69 -19.07 45.74
N ARG A 1222 -15.68 -17.99 46.54
CA ARG A 1222 -14.99 -17.95 47.84
C ARG A 1222 -15.62 -18.90 48.87
N ASN A 1223 -16.95 -19.04 48.87
CA ASN A 1223 -17.67 -19.95 49.76
C ASN A 1223 -17.56 -21.41 49.32
N ALA A 1224 -17.50 -21.68 48.01
CA ALA A 1224 -17.18 -23.00 47.48
C ALA A 1224 -15.73 -23.40 47.80
N ALA A 1225 -14.77 -22.47 47.66
CA ALA A 1225 -13.38 -22.69 48.05
C ALA A 1225 -13.22 -22.88 49.57
N ARG A 1226 -13.95 -22.13 50.41
CA ARG A 1226 -13.97 -22.33 51.88
C ARG A 1226 -14.61 -23.66 52.29
N LYS A 1227 -15.66 -24.13 51.61
CA LYS A 1227 -16.24 -25.47 51.82
C LYS A 1227 -15.29 -26.58 51.37
N GLY A 1228 -14.58 -26.38 50.26
CA GLY A 1228 -13.50 -27.27 49.80
C GLY A 1228 -12.36 -27.36 50.81
N MET A 1229 -11.84 -26.22 51.29
CA MET A 1229 -10.81 -26.16 52.33
C MET A 1229 -11.28 -26.73 53.67
N GLY A 1230 -12.54 -26.55 54.06
CA GLY A 1230 -13.11 -27.15 55.26
C GLY A 1230 -13.19 -28.68 55.21
N SER A 1231 -13.42 -29.26 54.03
CA SER A 1231 -13.35 -30.71 53.82
C SER A 1231 -11.91 -31.22 53.89
N VAL A 1232 -10.97 -30.50 53.27
CA VAL A 1232 -9.53 -30.85 53.29
C VAL A 1232 -8.95 -30.71 54.71
N MET A 1233 -9.35 -29.70 55.48
CA MET A 1233 -8.89 -29.48 56.86
C MET A 1233 -9.49 -30.51 57.85
N LYS A 1234 -10.72 -31.00 57.59
CA LYS A 1234 -11.31 -32.13 58.32
C LYS A 1234 -10.65 -33.48 57.94
N SER A 1235 -10.22 -33.63 56.70
CA SER A 1235 -9.44 -34.80 56.23
C SER A 1235 -8.04 -34.80 56.84
N ALA A 1236 -7.39 -33.63 56.87
CA ALA A 1236 -6.06 -33.43 57.45
C ALA A 1236 -6.05 -33.60 58.99
N LYS A 1237 -7.08 -33.12 59.71
CA LYS A 1237 -7.24 -33.38 61.16
C LYS A 1237 -7.50 -34.85 61.48
N LYS A 1238 -8.07 -35.62 60.55
CA LYS A 1238 -8.30 -37.06 60.72
C LYS A 1238 -7.06 -37.91 60.43
N MET A 1239 -6.04 -37.33 59.79
CA MET A 1239 -4.75 -37.94 59.47
C MET A 1239 -3.60 -37.44 60.38
N GLN A 1240 -3.91 -36.55 61.33
CA GLN A 1240 -2.92 -35.97 62.23
C GLN A 1240 -2.69 -36.93 63.41
N GLY A 1241 -1.52 -37.57 63.45
CA GLY A 1241 -1.11 -38.52 64.50
C GLY A 1241 -0.94 -39.97 64.04
N MET A 1242 -1.16 -40.29 62.76
CA MET A 1242 -0.93 -41.64 62.20
C MET A 1242 0.43 -41.71 61.47
N SER A 1243 1.13 -42.83 61.58
CA SER A 1243 2.38 -43.06 60.84
C SER A 1243 2.10 -43.17 59.34
N SER A 1244 3.04 -42.71 58.51
CA SER A 1244 2.93 -42.65 57.05
C SER A 1244 2.65 -44.00 56.38
N LYS A 1245 2.93 -45.13 57.05
CA LYS A 1245 2.59 -46.48 56.57
C LYS A 1245 1.11 -46.85 56.75
N GLU A 1246 0.41 -46.33 57.76
CA GLU A 1246 -1.00 -46.63 58.03
C GLU A 1246 -1.95 -45.75 57.22
N ALA A 1247 -1.56 -44.51 56.92
CA ALA A 1247 -2.33 -43.59 56.09
C ALA A 1247 -2.55 -44.09 54.65
N LEU A 1248 -1.63 -44.92 54.11
CA LEU A 1248 -1.69 -45.47 52.76
C LEU A 1248 -2.50 -46.78 52.64
N ALA A 1249 -2.81 -47.45 53.76
CA ALA A 1249 -3.52 -48.74 53.77
C ALA A 1249 -5.05 -48.63 53.86
N THR A 1250 -5.59 -47.44 54.16
CA THR A 1250 -7.03 -47.24 54.33
C THR A 1250 -7.72 -46.91 53.01
N LYS A 1251 -8.29 -47.93 52.34
CA LYS A 1251 -9.19 -47.72 51.18
C LYS A 1251 -10.54 -47.15 51.67
N PRO A 1252 -11.01 -45.97 51.21
CA PRO A 1252 -12.32 -45.49 51.60
C PRO A 1252 -13.43 -46.26 50.87
N SER A 1253 -14.34 -46.83 51.67
CA SER A 1253 -15.51 -47.57 51.25
C SER A 1253 -16.58 -46.68 50.60
N LYS A 1254 -17.28 -47.22 49.59
CA LYS A 1254 -18.44 -46.60 48.95
C LYS A 1254 -19.59 -46.48 49.96
N SER A 1255 -20.07 -45.27 50.23
CA SER A 1255 -21.34 -45.05 50.93
C SER A 1255 -22.40 -44.45 50.01
N LYS A 1256 -23.46 -45.23 49.79
CA LYS A 1256 -24.74 -44.86 49.17
C LYS A 1256 -25.45 -43.79 50.02
N LYS A 1257 -26.14 -42.85 49.37
CA LYS A 1257 -27.43 -42.26 49.84
C LYS A 1257 -28.08 -41.51 48.67
N GLN A 1258 -29.12 -42.09 48.08
CA GLN A 1258 -30.56 -41.92 48.39
C GLN A 1258 -31.17 -40.69 47.70
N LYS A 1259 -31.95 -40.98 46.65
CA LYS A 1259 -33.01 -40.10 46.14
C LYS A 1259 -34.07 -39.96 47.23
N ALA A 1260 -34.45 -38.73 47.54
CA ALA A 1260 -35.72 -38.40 48.18
C ALA A 1260 -36.35 -37.22 47.44
N HIS A 1261 -37.66 -37.33 47.30
CA HIS A 1261 -38.57 -36.58 46.45
C HIS A 1261 -39.18 -35.39 47.22
N LYS A 1262 -39.68 -34.43 46.44
CA LYS A 1262 -40.78 -33.47 46.69
C LYS A 1262 -40.48 -32.18 47.47
N GLY A 1263 -41.11 -31.12 46.95
CA GLY A 1263 -41.11 -29.73 47.37
C GLY A 1263 -41.32 -28.87 46.15
#